data_AF-A0A8J8CNP4-F1
#
_entry.id   AF-A0A8J8CNP4-F1
#
_cell.length_a   1.000
_cell.length_b   1.000
_cell.length_c   1.000
_cell.angle_alpha   90.00
_cell.angle_beta   90.00
_cell.angle_gamma   90.00
#
_symmetry.space_group_name_H-M   'P 1'
#
loop_
_entity.id
_entity.type
_entity.pdbx_description
1 polymer ?
#
loop_
_entity_poly.entity_id
_entity_poly.type
_entity_poly.pdbx_seq_one_letter_code
_entity_poly.pdbx_strand_id
1 'polypeptide(L)'
;MNWICEIMSEEQKQITEKIIGLLKVIKDNPDEGVRFVALQELQSHQEHAERAIPNLVEILQSETSYDVIYLAIQMLGNFGSKADKAVPELIDLVENFYDDEEILQLILETFGKIGKSAKNAERCIKGIIEDYGEKTIRVYAIQALQRVIGSEIIPLLEKIICNEDEDEIIRVESIHTSTKIGTKGVLNKLTAMLEKVNSEEIKVNIESAMGELGDSKVTPKLMARLMESEKPYERAVAAEALGKIHAKEAIPILLETAIEDQDILVREKAVKALGNVQSKEATDILIQILNEEENKDLRLEVIDAFGKIGGDDVIKSLEDVIENESDDDLRIKAINALVDIKSFKSSTILTALLYEDQSFQVRKTAGKALGILGKADIVDPLVDILQNMEEDETILEIVKDTLLKLGQKGYASALIGLIKNSDDIDIKDEATKMIINIEPMMVIPELLAIRNDRDSLIRSLTAYMLTEIGKKLGFEDYEKLIQAYQAGSIERNTQQSQILVELEQKKMDILSKIQDQEAEIELQIERENNLRKIIKRYSEISLERMAKLLKFKKTLDMETWLLDLPDELAFEIQKDVVKIPQLLQTESIEAEEAINQIIDSFKEVSRYTCYYCGYPIEKDYKLCPDCGEHVMRCEVCKLPISFGDDIGFCPLCESKGHLSHLQEWVKTNSNCPHCMQRIPVEGIVPLRKKGKKKRR
;
A
#
# COMPACT_ATOMS: atom_id res chain seq x y z
N MET A 1 -13.37 -25.58 -23.33
CA MET A 1 -12.82 -24.28 -23.76
C MET A 1 -13.68 -23.68 -24.87
N ASN A 2 -13.63 -24.15 -26.12
CA ASN A 2 -14.45 -23.57 -27.22
C ASN A 2 -15.97 -23.56 -26.96
N TRP A 3 -16.52 -24.63 -26.38
CA TRP A 3 -17.96 -24.71 -26.03
C TRP A 3 -18.38 -23.75 -24.89
N ILE A 4 -17.47 -23.46 -23.95
CA ILE A 4 -17.72 -22.50 -22.87
C ILE A 4 -17.63 -21.06 -23.42
N CYS A 5 -16.67 -20.79 -24.32
CA CYS A 5 -16.57 -19.50 -25.01
C CYS A 5 -17.79 -19.20 -25.89
N GLU A 6 -18.38 -20.20 -26.57
CA GLU A 6 -19.59 -20.03 -27.37
C GLU A 6 -20.82 -19.71 -26.52
N ILE A 7 -21.02 -20.42 -25.39
CA ILE A 7 -22.13 -20.15 -24.45
C ILE A 7 -22.00 -18.76 -23.83
N MET A 8 -20.79 -18.39 -23.38
CA MET A 8 -20.52 -17.06 -22.83
C MET A 8 -20.76 -15.94 -23.86
N SER A 9 -20.52 -16.20 -25.16
CA SER A 9 -20.74 -15.22 -26.22
C SER A 9 -22.22 -15.00 -26.58
N GLU A 10 -23.05 -16.04 -26.49
CA GLU A 10 -24.49 -15.95 -26.75
C GLU A 10 -25.23 -15.27 -25.59
N GLU A 11 -24.80 -15.53 -24.35
CA GLU A 11 -25.32 -14.92 -23.13
C GLU A 11 -25.02 -13.40 -23.08
N GLN A 12 -23.80 -13.00 -23.44
CA GLN A 12 -23.43 -11.58 -23.59
C GLN A 12 -24.26 -10.85 -24.66
N LYS A 13 -24.61 -11.55 -25.75
CA LYS A 13 -25.42 -10.98 -26.84
C LYS A 13 -26.87 -10.75 -26.40
N GLN A 14 -27.46 -11.70 -25.68
CA GLN A 14 -28.81 -11.54 -25.10
C GLN A 14 -28.87 -10.42 -24.06
N ILE A 15 -27.86 -10.31 -23.20
CA ILE A 15 -27.74 -9.21 -22.23
C ILE A 15 -27.65 -7.87 -22.97
N THR A 16 -26.87 -7.79 -24.06
CA THR A 16 -26.73 -6.56 -24.85
C THR A 16 -28.05 -6.16 -25.52
N GLU A 17 -28.78 -7.10 -26.12
CA GLU A 17 -30.10 -6.83 -26.73
C GLU A 17 -31.13 -6.38 -25.69
N LYS A 18 -31.14 -7.02 -24.51
CA LYS A 18 -32.01 -6.63 -23.40
C LYS A 18 -31.72 -5.20 -22.92
N ILE A 19 -30.44 -4.84 -22.76
CA ILE A 19 -30.03 -3.48 -22.39
C ILE A 19 -30.50 -2.47 -23.45
N ILE A 20 -30.30 -2.74 -24.74
CA ILE A 20 -30.78 -1.85 -25.82
C ILE A 20 -32.30 -1.66 -25.75
N GLY A 21 -33.05 -2.74 -25.48
CA GLY A 21 -34.49 -2.68 -25.28
C GLY A 21 -34.88 -1.79 -24.09
N LEU A 22 -34.24 -1.97 -22.95
CA LEU A 22 -34.46 -1.16 -21.75
C LEU A 22 -34.14 0.31 -22.00
N LEU A 23 -33.02 0.63 -22.66
CA LEU A 23 -32.66 2.02 -23.01
C LEU A 23 -33.70 2.71 -23.88
N LYS A 24 -34.34 1.95 -24.79
CA LYS A 24 -35.43 2.46 -25.62
C LYS A 24 -36.68 2.73 -24.79
N VAL A 25 -37.04 1.82 -23.88
CA VAL A 25 -38.19 2.01 -22.97
C VAL A 25 -37.96 3.23 -22.08
N ILE A 26 -36.77 3.37 -21.53
CA ILE A 26 -36.38 4.50 -20.68
C ILE A 26 -36.49 5.82 -21.45
N LYS A 27 -36.06 5.87 -22.72
CA LYS A 27 -36.08 7.08 -23.54
C LYS A 27 -37.48 7.46 -24.05
N ASP A 28 -38.22 6.49 -24.59
CA ASP A 28 -39.37 6.76 -25.45
C ASP A 28 -40.73 6.54 -24.77
N ASN A 29 -40.77 5.93 -23.58
CA ASN A 29 -42.04 5.58 -22.93
C ASN A 29 -42.60 6.77 -22.14
N PRO A 30 -43.85 7.21 -22.39
CA PRO A 30 -44.45 8.33 -21.68
C PRO A 30 -44.81 8.03 -20.20
N ASP A 31 -44.92 6.76 -19.81
CA ASP A 31 -45.28 6.34 -18.45
C ASP A 31 -44.07 6.33 -17.51
N GLU A 32 -44.12 7.11 -16.43
CA GLU A 32 -43.03 7.23 -15.46
C GLU A 32 -42.77 5.93 -14.69
N GLY A 33 -43.81 5.17 -14.34
CA GLY A 33 -43.67 3.91 -13.62
C GLY A 33 -42.99 2.86 -14.49
N VAL A 34 -43.26 2.86 -15.80
CA VAL A 34 -42.57 2.00 -16.75
C VAL A 34 -41.10 2.39 -16.91
N ARG A 35 -40.78 3.69 -16.96
CA ARG A 35 -39.37 4.15 -16.98
C ARG A 35 -38.63 3.77 -15.70
N PHE A 36 -39.26 3.93 -14.53
CA PHE A 36 -38.71 3.56 -13.24
C PHE A 36 -38.38 2.06 -13.16
N VAL A 37 -39.33 1.18 -13.51
CA VAL A 37 -39.10 -0.28 -13.52
C VAL A 37 -38.01 -0.65 -14.52
N ALA A 38 -37.95 0.02 -15.69
CA ALA A 38 -36.91 -0.23 -16.67
C ALA A 38 -35.51 0.16 -16.15
N LEU A 39 -35.39 1.24 -15.37
CA LEU A 39 -34.15 1.63 -14.70
C LEU A 39 -33.74 0.64 -13.61
N GLN A 40 -34.68 0.14 -12.81
CA GLN A 40 -34.40 -0.88 -11.78
C GLN A 40 -33.86 -2.17 -12.42
N GLU A 41 -34.50 -2.62 -13.51
CA GLU A 41 -34.05 -3.79 -14.26
C GLU A 41 -32.67 -3.56 -14.86
N LEU A 42 -32.39 -2.37 -15.38
CA LEU A 42 -31.07 -2.02 -15.93
C LEU A 42 -29.98 -1.98 -14.84
N GLN A 43 -30.31 -1.50 -13.64
CA GLN A 43 -29.39 -1.46 -12.48
C GLN A 43 -28.92 -2.86 -12.07
N SER A 44 -29.73 -3.90 -12.25
CA SER A 44 -29.36 -5.29 -11.97
C SER A 44 -28.28 -5.85 -12.90
N HIS A 45 -27.94 -5.16 -13.99
CA HIS A 45 -27.01 -5.59 -15.05
C HIS A 45 -25.74 -4.70 -15.14
N GLN A 46 -25.08 -4.45 -13.99
CA GLN A 46 -24.00 -3.46 -13.81
C GLN A 46 -22.85 -3.51 -14.85
N GLU A 47 -22.41 -4.69 -15.28
CA GLU A 47 -21.18 -4.84 -16.08
C GLU A 47 -21.30 -4.30 -17.53
N HIS A 48 -22.52 -4.06 -18.02
CA HIS A 48 -22.79 -3.59 -19.39
C HIS A 48 -23.67 -2.33 -19.44
N ALA A 49 -24.19 -1.88 -18.29
CA ALA A 49 -25.13 -0.78 -18.18
C ALA A 49 -24.51 0.63 -18.38
N GLU A 50 -23.18 0.76 -18.44
CA GLU A 50 -22.49 2.03 -18.70
C GLU A 50 -22.86 2.66 -20.05
N ARG A 51 -23.31 1.85 -21.02
CA ARG A 51 -23.84 2.35 -22.31
C ARG A 51 -25.08 3.23 -22.14
N ALA A 52 -25.72 3.18 -20.97
CA ALA A 52 -26.88 3.97 -20.61
C ALA A 52 -26.57 5.42 -20.25
N ILE A 53 -25.31 5.78 -19.98
CA ILE A 53 -24.96 7.11 -19.46
C ILE A 53 -25.56 8.25 -20.30
N PRO A 54 -25.49 8.26 -21.65
CA PRO A 54 -26.13 9.32 -22.44
C PRO A 54 -27.65 9.41 -22.25
N ASN A 55 -28.32 8.26 -22.13
CA ASN A 55 -29.76 8.20 -21.89
C ASN A 55 -30.10 8.70 -20.48
N LEU A 56 -29.31 8.33 -19.47
CA LEU A 56 -29.50 8.82 -18.10
C LEU A 56 -29.34 10.34 -18.04
N VAL A 57 -28.37 10.92 -18.73
CA VAL A 57 -28.22 12.38 -18.82
C VAL A 57 -29.44 13.03 -19.49
N GLU A 58 -29.97 12.44 -20.57
CA GLU A 58 -31.17 12.95 -21.23
C GLU A 58 -32.42 12.88 -20.34
N ILE A 59 -32.54 11.84 -19.50
CA ILE A 59 -33.60 11.74 -18.49
C ILE A 59 -33.48 12.88 -17.49
N LEU A 60 -32.29 13.10 -16.92
CA LEU A 60 -32.08 14.15 -15.93
C LEU A 60 -32.47 15.55 -16.46
N GLN A 61 -32.33 15.79 -17.76
CA GLN A 61 -32.71 17.04 -18.44
C GLN A 61 -34.21 17.26 -18.63
N SER A 62 -34.97 16.17 -18.76
CA SER A 62 -36.35 16.21 -19.27
C SER A 62 -37.38 15.65 -18.30
N GLU A 63 -36.93 14.93 -17.28
CA GLU A 63 -37.77 14.22 -16.33
C GLU A 63 -38.19 15.13 -15.17
N THR A 64 -39.42 14.96 -14.71
CA THR A 64 -39.96 15.66 -13.53
C THR A 64 -40.26 14.71 -12.38
N SER A 65 -40.21 13.41 -12.62
CA SER A 65 -40.49 12.37 -11.62
C SER A 65 -39.32 12.20 -10.65
N TYR A 66 -39.58 12.42 -9.36
CA TYR A 66 -38.59 12.33 -8.28
C TYR A 66 -37.89 10.96 -8.26
N ASP A 67 -38.67 9.87 -8.28
CA ASP A 67 -38.16 8.50 -8.18
C ASP A 67 -37.25 8.12 -9.36
N VAL A 68 -37.59 8.63 -10.55
CA VAL A 68 -36.81 8.40 -11.77
C VAL A 68 -35.48 9.17 -11.72
N ILE A 69 -35.51 10.42 -11.26
CA ILE A 69 -34.31 11.26 -11.07
C ILE A 69 -33.38 10.62 -10.03
N TYR A 70 -33.92 10.25 -8.87
CA TYR A 70 -33.18 9.59 -7.80
C TYR A 70 -32.45 8.35 -8.33
N LEU A 71 -33.18 7.45 -8.99
CA LEU A 71 -32.60 6.20 -9.50
C LEU A 71 -31.56 6.45 -10.59
N ALA A 72 -31.79 7.44 -11.47
CA ALA A 72 -30.83 7.82 -12.49
C ALA A 72 -29.52 8.34 -11.89
N ILE A 73 -29.57 9.23 -10.88
CA ILE A 73 -28.37 9.72 -10.17
C ILE A 73 -27.64 8.55 -9.48
N GLN A 74 -28.37 7.68 -8.79
CA GLN A 74 -27.79 6.52 -8.12
C GLN A 74 -27.05 5.59 -9.11
N MET A 75 -27.63 5.37 -10.29
CA MET A 75 -26.99 4.58 -11.35
C MET A 75 -25.72 5.25 -11.88
N LEU A 76 -25.75 6.57 -12.11
CA LEU A 76 -24.57 7.33 -12.52
C LEU A 76 -23.43 7.21 -11.50
N GLY A 77 -23.74 7.28 -10.20
CA GLY A 77 -22.77 7.06 -9.13
C GLY A 77 -22.14 5.67 -9.16
N ASN A 78 -22.92 4.62 -9.47
CA ASN A 78 -22.42 3.25 -9.57
C ASN A 78 -21.44 3.04 -10.74
N PHE A 79 -21.51 3.86 -11.79
CA PHE A 79 -20.53 3.84 -12.89
C PHE A 79 -19.22 4.55 -12.56
N GLY A 80 -19.16 5.29 -11.45
CA GLY A 80 -17.96 5.99 -10.98
C GLY A 80 -17.39 6.93 -12.04
N SER A 81 -16.07 6.88 -12.25
CA SER A 81 -15.35 7.81 -13.15
C SER A 81 -15.81 7.82 -14.61
N LYS A 82 -16.56 6.79 -15.05
CA LYS A 82 -17.09 6.67 -16.41
C LYS A 82 -18.31 7.57 -16.66
N ALA A 83 -18.98 8.03 -15.61
CA ALA A 83 -20.10 8.96 -15.67
C ALA A 83 -19.68 10.45 -15.75
N ASP A 84 -18.44 10.73 -16.20
CA ASP A 84 -17.90 12.09 -16.32
C ASP A 84 -18.78 13.04 -17.15
N LYS A 85 -19.39 12.52 -18.22
CA LYS A 85 -20.30 13.27 -19.09
C LYS A 85 -21.60 13.72 -18.41
N ALA A 86 -21.97 13.11 -17.27
CA ALA A 86 -23.15 13.50 -16.53
C ALA A 86 -22.89 14.65 -15.54
N VAL A 87 -21.62 14.99 -15.28
CA VAL A 87 -21.25 16.01 -14.30
C VAL A 87 -21.91 17.38 -14.54
N PRO A 88 -22.00 17.92 -15.78
CA PRO A 88 -22.68 19.19 -16.01
C PRO A 88 -24.15 19.16 -15.59
N GLU A 89 -24.85 18.08 -15.91
CA GLU A 89 -26.27 17.92 -15.59
C GLU A 89 -26.49 17.76 -14.09
N LEU A 90 -25.61 17.03 -13.41
CA LEU A 90 -25.62 16.90 -11.96
C LEU A 90 -25.41 18.25 -11.26
N ILE A 91 -24.63 19.17 -11.86
CA ILE A 91 -24.46 20.54 -11.33
C ILE A 91 -25.77 21.32 -11.49
N ASP A 92 -26.42 21.25 -12.64
CA ASP A 92 -27.70 21.94 -12.87
C ASP A 92 -28.79 21.42 -11.92
N LEU A 93 -28.78 20.13 -11.60
CA LEU A 93 -29.69 19.54 -10.61
C LEU A 93 -29.47 20.03 -9.18
N VAL A 94 -28.23 20.40 -8.80
CA VAL A 94 -28.00 21.01 -7.47
C VAL A 94 -28.79 22.31 -7.33
N GLU A 95 -28.87 23.13 -8.38
CA GLU A 95 -29.64 24.38 -8.34
C GLU A 95 -31.15 24.10 -8.28
N ASN A 96 -31.63 23.09 -9.02
CA ASN A 96 -33.05 22.74 -9.07
C ASN A 96 -33.56 22.07 -7.78
N PHE A 97 -32.70 21.32 -7.10
CA PHE A 97 -33.02 20.55 -5.90
C PHE A 97 -32.26 21.05 -4.66
N TYR A 98 -31.92 22.34 -4.63
CA TYR A 98 -31.11 22.91 -3.53
C TYR A 98 -31.76 22.68 -2.15
N ASP A 99 -33.08 22.78 -2.06
CA ASP A 99 -33.83 22.60 -0.80
C ASP A 99 -34.15 21.12 -0.50
N ASP A 100 -33.77 20.17 -1.37
CA ASP A 100 -34.04 18.73 -1.20
C ASP A 100 -32.79 18.02 -0.70
N GLU A 101 -32.71 17.84 0.62
CA GLU A 101 -31.55 17.24 1.28
C GLU A 101 -31.23 15.82 0.79
N GLU A 102 -32.25 15.03 0.45
CA GLU A 102 -32.08 13.64 0.03
C GLU A 102 -31.45 13.56 -1.37
N ILE A 103 -31.97 14.34 -2.33
CA ILE A 103 -31.38 14.44 -3.67
C ILE A 103 -30.00 15.09 -3.60
N LEU A 104 -29.83 16.14 -2.80
CA LEU A 104 -28.56 16.84 -2.70
C LEU A 104 -27.46 15.95 -2.12
N GLN A 105 -27.76 15.17 -1.07
CA GLN A 105 -26.86 14.14 -0.57
C GLN A 105 -26.48 13.15 -1.67
N LEU A 106 -27.45 12.62 -2.40
CA LEU A 106 -27.21 11.63 -3.46
C LEU A 106 -26.33 12.18 -4.58
N ILE A 107 -26.53 13.44 -4.97
CA ILE A 107 -25.68 14.12 -5.96
C ILE A 107 -24.25 14.28 -5.44
N LEU A 108 -24.06 14.70 -4.19
CA LEU A 108 -22.74 14.85 -3.57
C LEU A 108 -21.99 13.51 -3.48
N GLU A 109 -22.66 12.45 -3.06
CA GLU A 109 -22.11 11.09 -3.09
C GLU A 109 -21.71 10.67 -4.50
N THR A 110 -22.54 11.01 -5.49
CA THR A 110 -22.29 10.71 -6.90
C THR A 110 -21.06 11.45 -7.42
N PHE A 111 -20.90 12.75 -7.11
CA PHE A 111 -19.66 13.47 -7.41
C PHE A 111 -18.45 12.79 -6.75
N GLY A 112 -18.58 12.36 -5.50
CA GLY A 112 -17.54 11.63 -4.79
C GLY A 112 -17.15 10.31 -5.47
N LYS A 113 -18.13 9.53 -5.97
CA LYS A 113 -17.90 8.26 -6.70
C LYS A 113 -17.31 8.48 -8.10
N ILE A 114 -17.70 9.56 -8.79
CA ILE A 114 -17.07 9.98 -10.06
C ILE A 114 -15.61 10.40 -9.83
N GLY A 115 -15.33 11.01 -8.68
CA GLY A 115 -13.99 11.38 -8.23
C GLY A 115 -13.38 12.51 -9.07
N LYS A 116 -12.10 12.40 -9.44
CA LYS A 116 -11.35 13.47 -10.15
C LYS A 116 -12.00 13.92 -11.47
N SER A 117 -12.75 13.04 -12.14
CA SER A 117 -13.46 13.41 -13.37
C SER A 117 -14.58 14.45 -13.15
N ALA A 118 -15.05 14.60 -11.90
CA ALA A 118 -16.04 15.62 -11.52
C ALA A 118 -15.42 16.96 -11.12
N LYS A 119 -14.16 17.28 -11.51
CA LYS A 119 -13.48 18.54 -11.14
C LYS A 119 -14.29 19.80 -11.50
N ASN A 120 -15.11 19.75 -12.55
CA ASN A 120 -15.99 20.87 -12.93
C ASN A 120 -17.04 21.20 -11.85
N ALA A 121 -17.40 20.26 -10.98
CA ALA A 121 -18.32 20.49 -9.87
C ALA A 121 -17.66 21.18 -8.66
N GLU A 122 -16.34 21.40 -8.67
CA GLU A 122 -15.59 21.99 -7.54
C GLU A 122 -16.23 23.28 -7.01
N ARG A 123 -16.58 24.22 -7.91
CA ARG A 123 -17.17 25.50 -7.52
C ARG A 123 -18.54 25.32 -6.86
N CYS A 124 -19.36 24.43 -7.42
CA CYS A 124 -20.69 24.12 -6.91
C CYS A 124 -20.61 23.51 -5.50
N ILE A 125 -19.75 22.51 -5.32
CA ILE A 125 -19.57 21.83 -4.03
C ILE A 125 -19.02 22.80 -2.98
N LYS A 126 -18.09 23.70 -3.34
CA LYS A 126 -17.60 24.74 -2.42
C LYS A 126 -18.71 25.68 -1.95
N GLY A 127 -19.63 26.08 -2.84
CA GLY A 127 -20.79 26.89 -2.47
C GLY A 127 -21.65 26.22 -1.41
N ILE A 128 -21.91 24.91 -1.55
CA ILE A 128 -22.65 24.13 -0.55
C ILE A 128 -21.91 24.12 0.80
N ILE A 129 -20.58 23.93 0.80
CA ILE A 129 -19.79 23.93 2.04
C ILE A 129 -19.88 25.28 2.78
N GLU A 130 -19.87 26.40 2.05
CA GLU A 130 -19.85 27.74 2.65
C GLU A 130 -21.24 28.24 3.07
N ASP A 131 -22.28 27.98 2.27
CA ASP A 131 -23.57 28.68 2.38
C ASP A 131 -24.76 27.77 2.77
N TYR A 132 -24.62 26.44 2.75
CA TYR A 132 -25.74 25.55 3.08
C TYR A 132 -26.04 25.53 4.59
N GLY A 133 -27.32 25.52 4.98
CA GLY A 133 -27.70 25.60 6.39
C GLY A 133 -27.56 24.27 7.15
N GLU A 134 -27.84 23.16 6.49
CA GLU A 134 -27.83 21.83 7.10
C GLU A 134 -26.40 21.24 7.12
N LYS A 135 -26.01 20.70 8.28
CA LYS A 135 -24.61 20.32 8.56
C LYS A 135 -24.22 19.00 7.89
N THR A 136 -25.14 18.05 7.85
CA THR A 136 -24.96 16.74 7.22
C THR A 136 -24.62 16.87 5.73
N ILE A 137 -25.34 17.72 5.00
CA ILE A 137 -25.08 18.05 3.59
C ILE A 137 -23.70 18.69 3.42
N ARG A 138 -23.31 19.62 4.30
CA ARG A 138 -21.97 20.22 4.26
C ARG A 138 -20.87 19.19 4.50
N VAL A 139 -21.08 18.21 5.39
CA VAL A 139 -20.16 17.07 5.60
C VAL A 139 -20.03 16.25 4.32
N TYR A 140 -21.15 15.87 3.68
CA TYR A 140 -21.10 15.18 2.39
C TYR A 140 -20.39 15.99 1.32
N ALA A 141 -20.57 17.32 1.31
CA ALA A 141 -19.89 18.21 0.38
C ALA A 141 -18.38 18.25 0.62
N ILE A 142 -17.91 18.30 1.88
CA ILE A 142 -16.47 18.20 2.23
C ILE A 142 -15.89 16.88 1.71
N GLN A 143 -16.56 15.76 1.97
CA GLN A 143 -16.09 14.44 1.53
C GLN A 143 -16.11 14.27 0.01
N ALA A 144 -17.16 14.76 -0.65
CA ALA A 144 -17.25 14.79 -2.11
C ALA A 144 -16.10 15.62 -2.69
N LEU A 145 -15.90 16.84 -2.19
CA LEU A 145 -14.84 17.72 -2.65
C LEU A 145 -13.46 17.09 -2.44
N GLN A 146 -13.21 16.42 -1.31
CA GLN A 146 -11.95 15.71 -1.07
C GLN A 146 -11.69 14.63 -2.13
N ARG A 147 -12.71 13.88 -2.55
CA ARG A 147 -12.59 12.87 -3.62
C ARG A 147 -12.40 13.49 -5.00
N VAL A 148 -12.97 14.68 -5.24
CA VAL A 148 -12.91 15.39 -6.52
C VAL A 148 -11.56 16.10 -6.72
N ILE A 149 -11.07 16.85 -5.72
CA ILE A 149 -9.85 17.68 -5.85
C ILE A 149 -8.67 17.20 -5.02
N GLY A 150 -8.81 16.11 -4.25
CA GLY A 150 -7.73 15.53 -3.46
C GLY A 150 -7.15 16.52 -2.44
N SER A 151 -5.83 16.68 -2.43
CA SER A 151 -5.13 17.58 -1.50
C SER A 151 -5.34 19.07 -1.78
N GLU A 152 -5.92 19.46 -2.94
CA GLU A 152 -6.22 20.86 -3.24
C GLU A 152 -7.29 21.44 -2.28
N ILE A 153 -8.06 20.60 -1.58
CA ILE A 153 -9.05 21.03 -0.58
C ILE A 153 -8.42 21.60 0.70
N ILE A 154 -7.15 21.27 1.01
CA ILE A 154 -6.53 21.57 2.31
C ILE A 154 -6.73 23.04 2.73
N PRO A 155 -6.44 24.07 1.91
CA PRO A 155 -6.60 25.48 2.31
C PRO A 155 -8.02 25.84 2.75
N LEU A 156 -9.04 25.22 2.14
CA LEU A 156 -10.43 25.41 2.55
C LEU A 156 -10.67 24.78 3.93
N LEU A 157 -10.19 23.56 4.15
CA LEU A 157 -10.28 22.90 5.46
C LEU A 157 -9.62 23.73 6.56
N GLU A 158 -8.45 24.34 6.29
CA GLU A 158 -7.80 25.22 7.29
C GLU A 158 -8.67 26.42 7.67
N LYS A 159 -9.29 27.05 6.66
CA LYS A 159 -10.18 28.20 6.86
C LYS A 159 -11.36 27.81 7.74
N ILE A 160 -11.95 26.64 7.48
CA ILE A 160 -13.07 26.09 8.25
C ILE A 160 -12.63 25.75 9.68
N ILE A 161 -11.54 25.01 9.87
CA ILE A 161 -11.04 24.61 11.19
C ILE A 161 -10.73 25.82 12.08
N CYS A 162 -10.15 26.87 11.50
CA CYS A 162 -9.80 28.11 12.22
C CYS A 162 -10.97 29.08 12.41
N ASN A 163 -12.15 28.82 11.82
CA ASN A 163 -13.31 29.68 11.98
C ASN A 163 -14.03 29.34 13.29
N GLU A 164 -13.97 30.25 14.27
CA GLU A 164 -14.61 30.03 15.58
C GLU A 164 -16.13 30.17 15.55
N ASP A 165 -16.68 30.85 14.55
CA ASP A 165 -18.12 30.97 14.35
C ASP A 165 -18.71 29.76 13.58
N GLU A 166 -17.84 28.85 13.12
CA GLU A 166 -18.25 27.66 12.38
C GLU A 166 -18.71 26.54 13.31
N ASP A 167 -19.64 25.73 12.82
CA ASP A 167 -20.15 24.59 13.56
C ASP A 167 -19.06 23.54 13.84
N GLU A 168 -19.04 23.04 15.07
CA GLU A 168 -18.06 22.09 15.56
C GLU A 168 -18.01 20.80 14.72
N ILE A 169 -19.17 20.29 14.27
CA ILE A 169 -19.24 19.08 13.44
C ILE A 169 -18.47 19.29 12.12
N ILE A 170 -18.62 20.47 11.52
CA ILE A 170 -17.98 20.83 10.25
C ILE A 170 -16.47 21.01 10.44
N ARG A 171 -16.05 21.60 11.56
CA ARG A 171 -14.65 21.75 11.93
C ARG A 171 -13.98 20.39 12.17
N VAL A 172 -14.64 19.49 12.91
CA VAL A 172 -14.15 18.12 13.17
C VAL A 172 -14.05 17.32 11.88
N GLU A 173 -15.06 17.35 11.02
CA GLU A 173 -15.01 16.68 9.72
C GLU A 173 -13.87 17.21 8.85
N SER A 174 -13.59 18.51 8.91
CA SER A 174 -12.47 19.12 8.19
C SER A 174 -11.11 18.64 8.70
N ILE A 175 -10.99 18.37 10.01
CA ILE A 175 -9.79 17.76 10.60
C ILE A 175 -9.66 16.32 10.10
N HIS A 176 -10.69 15.50 10.22
CA HIS A 176 -10.65 14.10 9.76
C HIS A 176 -10.32 13.99 8.27
N THR A 177 -10.93 14.86 7.45
CA THR A 177 -10.65 14.93 6.01
C THR A 177 -9.19 15.31 5.76
N SER A 178 -8.64 16.26 6.53
CA SER A 178 -7.21 16.62 6.45
C SER A 178 -6.29 15.47 6.84
N THR A 179 -6.62 14.73 7.89
CA THR A 179 -5.89 13.54 8.36
C THR A 179 -5.86 12.46 7.28
N LYS A 180 -7.02 12.16 6.68
CA LYS A 180 -7.15 11.16 5.61
C LYS A 180 -6.31 11.48 4.37
N ILE A 181 -6.12 12.77 4.07
CA ILE A 181 -5.26 13.20 2.95
C ILE A 181 -3.78 12.90 3.22
N GLY A 182 -3.34 12.89 4.49
CA GLY A 182 -2.05 12.31 4.89
C GLY A 182 -0.78 12.99 4.34
N THR A 183 -0.86 14.19 3.76
CA THR A 183 0.34 14.86 3.23
C THR A 183 1.22 15.42 4.35
N LYS A 184 2.55 15.37 4.20
CA LYS A 184 3.49 16.00 5.17
C LYS A 184 3.22 17.49 5.40
N GLY A 185 2.59 18.17 4.44
CA GLY A 185 2.17 19.56 4.58
C GLY A 185 1.10 19.76 5.66
N VAL A 186 0.20 18.79 5.85
CA VAL A 186 -0.90 18.84 6.83
C VAL A 186 -0.37 18.92 8.26
N LEU A 187 0.71 18.22 8.61
CA LEU A 187 1.27 18.24 9.96
C LEU A 187 1.72 19.63 10.43
N ASN A 188 2.48 20.34 9.59
CA ASN A 188 2.91 21.71 9.90
C ASN A 188 1.71 22.66 10.06
N LYS A 189 0.67 22.42 9.27
CA LYS A 189 -0.56 23.21 9.27
C LYS A 189 -1.37 22.96 10.54
N LEU A 190 -1.61 21.69 10.89
CA LEU A 190 -2.28 21.28 12.13
C LEU A 190 -1.58 21.83 13.38
N THR A 191 -0.23 21.78 13.41
CA THR A 191 0.56 22.38 14.50
C THR A 191 0.25 23.87 14.67
N ALA A 192 0.21 24.62 13.57
CA ALA A 192 -0.10 26.05 13.59
C ALA A 192 -1.57 26.35 13.92
N MET A 193 -2.49 25.46 13.57
CA MET A 193 -3.91 25.59 13.95
C MET A 193 -4.12 25.38 15.44
N LEU A 194 -3.39 24.44 16.05
CA LEU A 194 -3.47 24.14 17.47
C LEU A 194 -3.19 25.37 18.36
N GLU A 195 -2.40 26.33 17.87
CA GLU A 195 -2.12 27.61 18.56
C GLU A 195 -3.19 28.70 18.32
N LYS A 196 -4.00 28.57 17.26
CA LYS A 196 -4.98 29.57 16.85
C LYS A 196 -6.39 29.28 17.34
N VAL A 197 -6.69 28.01 17.56
CA VAL A 197 -8.03 27.55 17.94
C VAL A 197 -8.20 27.65 19.44
N ASN A 198 -9.36 28.14 19.88
CA ASN A 198 -9.71 28.26 21.29
C ASN A 198 -10.50 27.05 21.83
N SER A 199 -11.33 26.41 20.99
CA SER A 199 -12.11 25.23 21.42
C SER A 199 -11.21 24.07 21.82
N GLU A 200 -11.33 23.61 23.07
CA GLU A 200 -10.60 22.44 23.57
C GLU A 200 -10.95 21.16 22.82
N GLU A 201 -12.21 20.98 22.43
CA GLU A 201 -12.63 19.83 21.64
C GLU A 201 -11.95 19.80 20.26
N ILE A 202 -11.85 20.96 19.60
CA ILE A 202 -11.12 21.07 18.34
C ILE A 202 -9.61 20.82 18.53
N LYS A 203 -9.02 21.30 19.64
CA LYS A 203 -7.60 21.02 19.95
C LYS A 203 -7.35 19.52 20.13
N VAL A 204 -8.21 18.81 20.85
CA VAL A 204 -8.10 17.35 21.07
C VAL A 204 -8.20 16.61 19.73
N ASN A 205 -9.10 17.00 18.84
CA ASN A 205 -9.21 16.41 17.51
C ASN A 205 -7.96 16.68 16.64
N ILE A 206 -7.38 17.89 16.73
CA ILE A 206 -6.11 18.21 16.06
C ILE A 206 -4.95 17.37 16.64
N GLU A 207 -4.85 17.27 17.96
CA GLU A 207 -3.84 16.47 18.66
C GLU A 207 -3.93 14.99 18.27
N SER A 208 -5.15 14.45 18.21
CA SER A 208 -5.43 13.10 17.72
C SER A 208 -4.98 12.90 16.27
N ALA A 209 -5.38 13.80 15.37
CA ALA A 209 -4.99 13.80 13.97
C ALA A 209 -3.46 13.82 13.78
N MET A 210 -2.76 14.63 14.57
CA MET A 210 -1.29 14.66 14.57
C MET A 210 -0.69 13.34 15.05
N GLY A 211 -1.32 12.69 16.03
CA GLY A 211 -0.97 11.36 16.50
C GLY A 211 -1.11 10.29 15.41
N GLU A 212 -2.22 10.30 14.66
CA GLU A 212 -2.45 9.36 13.54
C GLU A 212 -1.45 9.56 12.40
N LEU A 213 -1.03 10.80 12.19
CA LEU A 213 -0.05 11.16 11.16
C LEU A 213 1.40 10.94 11.60
N GLY A 214 1.65 10.46 12.83
CA GLY A 214 2.99 10.09 13.29
C GLY A 214 3.86 11.27 13.73
N ASP A 215 3.30 12.44 14.07
CA ASP A 215 4.09 13.61 14.44
C ASP A 215 4.51 13.58 15.91
N SER A 216 5.73 13.12 16.18
CA SER A 216 6.30 13.07 17.53
C SER A 216 6.44 14.44 18.22
N LYS A 217 6.25 15.57 17.53
CA LYS A 217 6.27 16.90 18.17
C LYS A 217 5.05 17.14 19.05
N VAL A 218 3.95 16.41 18.85
CA VAL A 218 2.74 16.56 19.66
C VAL A 218 2.85 15.84 21.01
N THR A 219 3.86 14.96 21.18
CA THR A 219 4.05 14.13 22.39
C THR A 219 3.91 14.91 23.71
N PRO A 220 4.56 16.08 23.92
CA PRO A 220 4.43 16.80 25.20
C PRO A 220 3.00 17.27 25.48
N LYS A 221 2.26 17.66 24.43
CA LYS A 221 0.85 18.11 24.56
C LYS A 221 -0.06 16.94 24.87
N LEU A 222 0.13 15.80 24.20
CA LEU A 222 -0.60 14.57 24.50
C LEU A 222 -0.33 14.07 25.93
N MET A 223 0.92 14.10 26.39
CA MET A 223 1.25 13.74 27.77
C MET A 223 0.57 14.67 28.77
N ALA A 224 0.58 15.98 28.55
CA ALA A 224 -0.14 16.93 29.40
C ALA A 224 -1.65 16.65 29.40
N ARG A 225 -2.24 16.41 28.22
CA ARG A 225 -3.67 16.07 28.09
C ARG A 225 -4.05 14.80 28.87
N LEU A 226 -3.19 13.78 28.81
CA LEU A 226 -3.37 12.52 29.52
C LEU A 226 -3.35 12.71 31.04
N MET A 227 -2.54 13.62 31.59
CA MET A 227 -2.50 13.89 33.04
C MET A 227 -3.58 14.85 33.52
N GLU A 228 -3.83 15.89 32.75
CA GLU A 228 -4.51 17.10 33.25
C GLU A 228 -5.99 17.18 32.86
N SER A 229 -6.45 16.43 31.84
CA SER A 229 -7.84 16.53 31.40
C SER A 229 -8.81 15.85 32.36
N GLU A 230 -9.84 16.59 32.79
CA GLU A 230 -10.94 16.05 33.59
C GLU A 230 -11.83 15.09 32.77
N LYS A 231 -11.82 15.18 31.43
CA LYS A 231 -12.69 14.39 30.55
C LYS A 231 -12.01 13.07 30.15
N PRO A 232 -12.60 11.91 30.48
CA PRO A 232 -12.00 10.62 30.13
C PRO A 232 -11.75 10.43 28.64
N TYR A 233 -12.68 10.89 27.80
CA TYR A 233 -12.53 10.81 26.34
C TYR A 233 -11.24 11.49 25.84
N GLU A 234 -10.91 12.69 26.35
CA GLU A 234 -9.71 13.41 25.94
C GLU A 234 -8.43 12.68 26.38
N ARG A 235 -8.43 12.10 27.59
CA ARG A 235 -7.32 11.27 28.08
C ARG A 235 -7.14 10.00 27.24
N ALA A 236 -8.23 9.30 26.92
CA ALA A 236 -8.20 8.10 26.09
C ALA A 236 -7.65 8.39 24.68
N VAL A 237 -8.09 9.48 24.06
CA VAL A 237 -7.57 9.94 22.75
C VAL A 237 -6.07 10.24 22.85
N ALA A 238 -5.63 10.90 23.93
CA ALA A 238 -4.22 11.21 24.12
C ALA A 238 -3.35 9.95 24.27
N ALA A 239 -3.78 8.98 25.09
CA ALA A 239 -3.10 7.70 25.25
C ALA A 239 -3.00 6.94 23.92
N GLU A 240 -4.09 6.88 23.15
CA GLU A 240 -4.08 6.21 21.83
C GLU A 240 -3.10 6.88 20.86
N ALA A 241 -3.11 8.21 20.79
CA ALA A 241 -2.21 8.98 19.94
C ALA A 241 -0.73 8.78 20.33
N LEU A 242 -0.41 8.73 21.63
CA LEU A 242 0.94 8.43 22.14
C LEU A 242 1.41 7.03 21.71
N GLY A 243 0.50 6.06 21.70
CA GLY A 243 0.75 4.72 21.17
C GLY A 243 1.03 4.71 19.67
N LYS A 244 0.23 5.42 18.87
CA LYS A 244 0.36 5.50 17.40
C LYS A 244 1.69 6.14 16.96
N ILE A 245 2.18 7.15 17.71
CA ILE A 245 3.47 7.79 17.43
C ILE A 245 4.67 7.08 18.07
N HIS A 246 4.45 5.95 18.74
CA HIS A 246 5.48 5.19 19.46
C HIS A 246 6.30 6.04 20.45
N ALA A 247 5.64 6.92 21.22
CA ALA A 247 6.28 7.83 22.17
C ALA A 247 6.86 7.08 23.38
N LYS A 248 8.15 6.72 23.32
CA LYS A 248 8.85 6.02 24.42
C LYS A 248 8.96 6.86 25.68
N GLU A 249 9.04 8.18 25.53
CA GLU A 249 9.10 9.13 26.65
C GLU A 249 7.79 9.15 27.46
N ALA A 250 6.68 8.68 26.87
CA ALA A 250 5.39 8.56 27.54
C ALA A 250 5.20 7.24 28.30
N ILE A 251 6.16 6.32 28.29
CA ILE A 251 6.03 5.04 29.01
C ILE A 251 5.69 5.23 30.49
N PRO A 252 6.38 6.10 31.27
CA PRO A 252 6.10 6.23 32.71
C PRO A 252 4.66 6.66 33.01
N ILE A 253 4.16 7.67 32.28
CA ILE A 253 2.79 8.15 32.44
C ILE A 253 1.77 7.12 31.96
N LEU A 254 2.02 6.42 30.84
CA LEU A 254 1.13 5.37 30.36
C LEU A 254 1.03 4.20 31.35
N LEU A 255 2.11 3.87 32.06
CA LEU A 255 2.09 2.88 33.13
C LEU A 255 1.21 3.32 34.31
N GLU A 256 1.39 4.55 34.78
CA GLU A 256 0.56 5.14 35.84
C GLU A 256 -0.91 5.15 35.42
N THR A 257 -1.21 5.62 34.21
CA THR A 257 -2.58 5.65 33.66
C THR A 257 -3.21 4.26 33.59
N ALA A 258 -2.47 3.23 33.14
CA ALA A 258 -3.01 1.88 33.01
C ALA A 258 -3.47 1.27 34.36
N ILE A 259 -2.85 1.69 35.46
CA ILE A 259 -3.16 1.21 36.82
C ILE A 259 -4.18 2.12 37.52
N GLU A 260 -3.99 3.44 37.44
CA GLU A 260 -4.62 4.38 38.38
C GLU A 260 -5.81 5.16 37.79
N ASP A 261 -5.98 5.22 36.47
CA ASP A 261 -7.08 5.99 35.88
C ASP A 261 -8.44 5.39 36.27
N GLN A 262 -9.42 6.24 36.59
CA GLN A 262 -10.74 5.78 37.02
C GLN A 262 -11.60 5.27 35.87
N ASP A 263 -11.29 5.68 34.64
CA ASP A 263 -12.07 5.33 33.46
C ASP A 263 -11.43 4.16 32.71
N ILE A 264 -12.23 3.11 32.51
CA ILE A 264 -11.75 1.86 31.91
C ILE A 264 -11.25 2.06 30.47
N LEU A 265 -11.90 2.94 29.70
CA LEU A 265 -11.50 3.20 28.31
C LEU A 265 -10.12 3.85 28.29
N VAL A 266 -9.83 4.75 29.23
CA VAL A 266 -8.51 5.39 29.32
C VAL A 266 -7.43 4.35 29.64
N ARG A 267 -7.70 3.45 30.60
CA ARG A 267 -6.79 2.35 30.95
C ARG A 267 -6.53 1.42 29.75
N GLU A 268 -7.57 1.04 29.02
CA GLU A 268 -7.46 0.23 27.80
C GLU A 268 -6.57 0.92 26.75
N LYS A 269 -6.79 2.22 26.49
CA LYS A 269 -5.94 2.97 25.54
C LYS A 269 -4.49 3.08 26.01
N ALA A 270 -4.26 3.20 27.32
CA ALA A 270 -2.92 3.21 27.89
C ALA A 270 -2.21 1.86 27.71
N VAL A 271 -2.88 0.74 28.01
CA VAL A 271 -2.37 -0.62 27.77
C VAL A 271 -2.05 -0.84 26.29
N LYS A 272 -2.99 -0.46 25.40
CA LYS A 272 -2.79 -0.53 23.96
C LYS A 272 -1.57 0.26 23.50
N ALA A 273 -1.39 1.45 24.05
CA ALA A 273 -0.26 2.31 23.75
C ALA A 273 1.07 1.69 24.21
N LEU A 274 1.12 1.12 25.42
CA LEU A 274 2.29 0.39 25.92
C LEU A 274 2.66 -0.80 25.01
N GLY A 275 1.65 -1.53 24.52
CA GLY A 275 1.82 -2.59 23.53
C GLY A 275 2.38 -2.08 22.19
N ASN A 276 1.83 -0.97 21.66
CA ASN A 276 2.32 -0.36 20.42
C ASN A 276 3.76 0.15 20.56
N VAL A 277 4.12 0.74 21.69
CA VAL A 277 5.49 1.19 21.99
C VAL A 277 6.44 0.00 22.26
N GLN A 278 5.89 -1.21 22.42
CA GLN A 278 6.62 -2.44 22.75
C GLN A 278 7.44 -2.30 24.04
N SER A 279 6.84 -1.67 25.05
CA SER A 279 7.53 -1.38 26.31
C SER A 279 7.73 -2.64 27.15
N LYS A 280 8.97 -3.15 27.20
CA LYS A 280 9.34 -4.26 28.10
C LYS A 280 9.27 -3.86 29.57
N GLU A 281 9.43 -2.58 29.88
CA GLU A 281 9.29 -2.02 31.23
C GLU A 281 7.86 -2.15 31.76
N ALA A 282 6.88 -2.30 30.85
CA ALA A 282 5.48 -2.51 31.21
C ALA A 282 5.15 -3.94 31.63
N THR A 283 6.04 -4.91 31.40
CA THR A 283 5.72 -6.35 31.53
C THR A 283 5.15 -6.68 32.90
N ASP A 284 5.83 -6.32 33.99
CA ASP A 284 5.41 -6.68 35.35
C ASP A 284 4.05 -6.06 35.73
N ILE A 285 3.84 -4.79 35.34
CA ILE A 285 2.58 -4.06 35.58
C ILE A 285 1.44 -4.67 34.79
N LEU A 286 1.68 -5.00 33.52
CA LEU A 286 0.66 -5.63 32.68
C LEU A 286 0.32 -7.04 33.19
N ILE A 287 1.28 -7.82 33.70
CA ILE A 287 1.01 -9.11 34.37
C ILE A 287 0.14 -8.88 35.60
N GLN A 288 0.41 -7.84 36.39
CA GLN A 288 -0.42 -7.48 37.53
C GLN A 288 -1.85 -7.17 37.10
N ILE A 289 -2.04 -6.30 36.10
CA ILE A 289 -3.38 -5.96 35.58
C ILE A 289 -4.11 -7.22 35.07
N LEU A 290 -3.43 -8.09 34.33
CA LEU A 290 -4.02 -9.32 33.80
C LEU A 290 -4.56 -10.26 34.90
N ASN A 291 -3.90 -10.28 36.06
CA ASN A 291 -4.23 -11.18 37.17
C ASN A 291 -5.20 -10.57 38.19
N GLU A 292 -5.15 -9.26 38.41
CA GLU A 292 -5.91 -8.57 39.47
C GLU A 292 -7.19 -7.89 38.95
N GLU A 293 -7.27 -7.59 37.66
CA GLU A 293 -8.41 -6.87 37.08
C GLU A 293 -9.61 -7.79 36.83
N GLU A 294 -10.82 -7.31 37.13
CA GLU A 294 -12.07 -8.05 36.85
C GLU A 294 -12.61 -7.75 35.45
N ASN A 295 -12.32 -6.57 34.90
CA ASN A 295 -12.80 -6.17 33.58
C ASN A 295 -12.14 -7.01 32.47
N LYS A 296 -12.94 -7.88 31.85
CA LYS A 296 -12.52 -8.77 30.76
C LYS A 296 -11.94 -8.05 29.55
N ASP A 297 -12.50 -6.91 29.15
CA ASP A 297 -12.06 -6.17 27.96
C ASP A 297 -10.63 -5.60 28.16
N LEU A 298 -10.35 -5.06 29.35
CA LEU A 298 -9.01 -4.62 29.72
C LEU A 298 -8.02 -5.78 29.77
N ARG A 299 -8.40 -6.94 30.34
CA ARG A 299 -7.56 -8.14 30.34
C ARG A 299 -7.24 -8.63 28.92
N LEU A 300 -8.22 -8.60 28.02
CA LEU A 300 -8.03 -8.93 26.59
C LEU A 300 -7.06 -7.96 25.91
N GLU A 301 -7.15 -6.66 26.20
CA GLU A 301 -6.22 -5.66 25.67
C GLU A 301 -4.79 -5.85 26.23
N VAL A 302 -4.64 -6.30 27.49
CA VAL A 302 -3.33 -6.69 28.04
C VAL A 302 -2.72 -7.86 27.25
N ILE A 303 -3.52 -8.89 26.95
CA ILE A 303 -3.06 -10.03 26.16
C ILE A 303 -2.65 -9.59 24.74
N ASP A 304 -3.37 -8.65 24.13
CA ASP A 304 -2.98 -8.06 22.84
C ASP A 304 -1.67 -7.26 22.94
N ALA A 305 -1.47 -6.50 24.03
CA ALA A 305 -0.22 -5.79 24.26
C ALA A 305 0.95 -6.78 24.43
N PHE A 306 0.75 -7.89 25.12
CA PHE A 306 1.72 -8.98 25.25
C PHE A 306 2.14 -9.57 23.92
N GLY A 307 1.20 -9.78 23.00
CA GLY A 307 1.49 -10.21 21.62
C GLY A 307 2.52 -9.32 20.91
N LYS A 308 2.52 -8.02 21.21
CA LYS A 308 3.43 -7.02 20.61
C LYS A 308 4.74 -6.85 21.38
N ILE A 309 4.71 -6.97 22.72
CA ILE A 309 5.89 -6.77 23.59
C ILE A 309 6.80 -8.00 23.54
N GLY A 310 6.23 -9.20 23.70
CA GLY A 310 6.94 -10.47 23.78
C GLY A 310 7.94 -10.58 24.94
N GLY A 311 8.72 -11.66 24.94
CA GLY A 311 9.68 -11.98 26.02
C GLY A 311 9.30 -13.24 26.79
N ASP A 312 10.28 -13.86 27.46
CA ASP A 312 10.06 -15.15 28.13
C ASP A 312 9.07 -15.03 29.31
N ASP A 313 9.05 -13.92 30.04
CA ASP A 313 8.10 -13.74 31.16
C ASP A 313 6.66 -13.48 30.68
N VAL A 314 6.51 -12.76 29.56
CA VAL A 314 5.22 -12.63 28.86
C VAL A 314 4.72 -14.00 28.39
N ILE A 315 5.59 -14.82 27.78
CA ILE A 315 5.23 -16.16 27.33
C ILE A 315 4.72 -17.01 28.49
N LYS A 316 5.43 -17.03 29.64
CA LYS A 316 4.97 -17.75 30.83
C LYS A 316 3.61 -17.26 31.32
N SER A 317 3.41 -15.95 31.38
CA SER A 317 2.11 -15.39 31.81
C SER A 317 0.97 -15.76 30.85
N LEU A 318 1.23 -15.82 29.54
CA LEU A 318 0.25 -16.29 28.55
C LEU A 318 -0.03 -17.80 28.70
N GLU A 319 0.99 -18.61 28.98
CA GLU A 319 0.84 -20.03 29.29
C GLU A 319 0.01 -20.23 30.56
N ASP A 320 0.24 -19.42 31.61
CA ASP A 320 -0.56 -19.45 32.83
C ASP A 320 -2.04 -19.11 32.57
N VAL A 321 -2.34 -18.12 31.72
CA VAL A 321 -3.72 -17.81 31.30
C VAL A 321 -4.34 -19.00 30.58
N ILE A 322 -3.59 -19.62 29.67
CA ILE A 322 -4.07 -20.77 28.89
C ILE A 322 -4.43 -21.95 29.80
N GLU A 323 -3.67 -22.22 30.85
CA GLU A 323 -3.89 -23.37 31.74
C GLU A 323 -4.94 -23.10 32.82
N ASN A 324 -4.96 -21.89 33.37
CA ASN A 324 -5.70 -21.61 34.61
C ASN A 324 -6.99 -20.81 34.40
N GLU A 325 -7.16 -20.12 33.27
CA GLU A 325 -8.40 -19.40 33.02
C GLU A 325 -9.54 -20.31 32.60
N SER A 326 -10.75 -19.91 32.99
CA SER A 326 -11.99 -20.62 32.62
C SER A 326 -12.67 -20.01 31.39
N ASP A 327 -12.35 -18.75 31.08
CA ASP A 327 -12.96 -18.02 29.97
C ASP A 327 -12.24 -18.35 28.65
N ASP A 328 -12.97 -18.98 27.72
CA ASP A 328 -12.44 -19.40 26.42
C ASP A 328 -11.88 -18.23 25.61
N ASP A 329 -12.45 -17.02 25.68
CA ASP A 329 -12.00 -15.89 24.88
C ASP A 329 -10.61 -15.42 25.35
N LEU A 330 -10.38 -15.35 26.66
CA LEU A 330 -9.06 -15.02 27.22
C LEU A 330 -8.01 -16.05 26.79
N ARG A 331 -8.34 -17.34 26.86
CA ARG A 331 -7.43 -18.43 26.47
C ARG A 331 -7.14 -18.41 24.96
N ILE A 332 -8.16 -18.22 24.13
CA ILE A 332 -8.01 -18.09 22.67
C ILE A 332 -7.15 -16.87 22.33
N LYS A 333 -7.38 -15.74 23.01
CA LYS A 333 -6.58 -14.53 22.84
C LYS A 333 -5.11 -14.79 23.21
N ALA A 334 -4.86 -15.49 24.30
CA ALA A 334 -3.51 -15.84 24.75
C ALA A 334 -2.79 -16.77 23.76
N ILE A 335 -3.49 -17.76 23.19
CA ILE A 335 -2.95 -18.61 22.12
C ILE A 335 -2.55 -17.77 20.89
N ASN A 336 -3.39 -16.81 20.48
CA ASN A 336 -3.07 -15.93 19.36
C ASN A 336 -1.88 -15.00 19.67
N ALA A 337 -1.78 -14.49 20.90
CA ALA A 337 -0.63 -13.70 21.33
C ALA A 337 0.68 -14.51 21.28
N LEU A 338 0.67 -15.81 21.63
CA LEU A 338 1.83 -16.69 21.45
C LEU A 338 2.23 -16.85 19.97
N VAL A 339 1.25 -16.85 19.06
CA VAL A 339 1.49 -16.85 17.61
C VAL A 339 2.16 -15.54 17.16
N ASP A 340 1.67 -14.40 17.63
CA ASP A 340 2.22 -13.08 17.31
C ASP A 340 3.67 -12.92 17.81
N ILE A 341 3.95 -13.42 19.02
CA ILE A 341 5.30 -13.48 19.62
C ILE A 341 6.21 -14.47 18.87
N LYS A 342 5.64 -15.43 18.14
CA LYS A 342 6.33 -16.55 17.50
C LYS A 342 6.99 -17.49 18.52
N SER A 343 6.28 -17.82 19.59
CA SER A 343 6.78 -18.72 20.64
C SER A 343 6.77 -20.18 20.18
N PHE A 344 7.89 -20.63 19.60
CA PHE A 344 8.09 -22.03 19.23
C PHE A 344 8.17 -22.99 20.43
N LYS A 345 8.43 -22.48 21.64
CA LYS A 345 8.56 -23.31 22.86
C LYS A 345 7.20 -23.75 23.41
N SER A 346 6.13 -23.01 23.08
CA SER A 346 4.78 -23.29 23.53
C SER A 346 4.08 -24.40 22.71
N SER A 347 4.81 -25.10 21.86
CA SER A 347 4.27 -26.19 21.04
C SER A 347 3.76 -27.36 21.88
N THR A 348 4.39 -27.66 23.01
CA THR A 348 3.98 -28.73 23.93
C THR A 348 2.61 -28.43 24.55
N ILE A 349 2.44 -27.25 25.15
CA ILE A 349 1.17 -26.84 25.77
C ILE A 349 0.05 -26.76 24.72
N LEU A 350 0.31 -26.21 23.53
CA LEU A 350 -0.67 -26.17 22.46
C LEU A 350 -1.07 -27.57 21.95
N THR A 351 -0.15 -28.54 21.98
CA THR A 351 -0.46 -29.94 21.64
C THR A 351 -1.36 -30.57 22.70
N ALA A 352 -1.09 -30.32 23.98
CA ALA A 352 -1.96 -30.77 25.07
C ALA A 352 -3.36 -30.16 24.95
N LEU A 353 -3.47 -28.85 24.71
CA LEU A 353 -4.76 -28.17 24.52
C LEU A 353 -5.55 -28.71 23.33
N LEU A 354 -4.89 -28.98 22.20
CA LEU A 354 -5.56 -29.54 21.03
C LEU A 354 -6.30 -30.84 21.39
N TYR A 355 -5.75 -31.61 22.32
CA TYR A 355 -6.25 -32.93 22.70
C TYR A 355 -7.19 -32.91 23.91
N GLU A 356 -6.76 -32.29 25.01
CA GLU A 356 -7.40 -32.40 26.32
C GLU A 356 -8.46 -31.33 26.58
N ASP A 357 -8.47 -30.25 25.80
CA ASP A 357 -9.30 -29.10 26.11
C ASP A 357 -10.79 -29.37 25.87
N GLN A 358 -11.63 -28.98 26.83
CA GLN A 358 -13.07 -29.17 26.74
C GLN A 358 -13.71 -28.29 25.65
N SER A 359 -13.16 -27.11 25.41
CA SER A 359 -13.68 -26.16 24.43
C SER A 359 -13.19 -26.48 23.02
N PHE A 360 -14.15 -26.75 22.13
CA PHE A 360 -13.85 -26.96 20.71
C PHE A 360 -13.12 -25.77 20.08
N GLN A 361 -13.44 -24.53 20.50
CA GLN A 361 -12.80 -23.35 19.93
C GLN A 361 -11.37 -23.17 20.40
N VAL A 362 -11.08 -23.54 21.65
CA VAL A 362 -9.70 -23.60 22.16
C VAL A 362 -8.91 -24.67 21.41
N ARG A 363 -9.45 -25.90 21.27
CA ARG A 363 -8.81 -26.98 20.49
C ARG A 363 -8.48 -26.55 19.05
N LYS A 364 -9.47 -25.95 18.36
CA LYS A 364 -9.32 -25.47 16.98
C LYS A 364 -8.28 -24.37 16.87
N THR A 365 -8.25 -23.44 17.83
CA THR A 365 -7.26 -22.34 17.85
C THR A 365 -5.87 -22.90 18.13
N ALA A 366 -5.72 -23.84 19.06
CA ALA A 366 -4.46 -24.52 19.35
C ALA A 366 -3.90 -25.25 18.12
N GLY A 367 -4.74 -25.99 17.38
CA GLY A 367 -4.32 -26.63 16.11
C GLY A 367 -3.89 -25.64 15.03
N LYS A 368 -4.62 -24.54 14.86
CA LYS A 368 -4.18 -23.45 13.96
C LYS A 368 -2.84 -22.87 14.41
N ALA A 369 -2.68 -22.61 15.70
CA ALA A 369 -1.44 -22.09 16.27
C ALA A 369 -0.28 -23.06 16.07
N LEU A 370 -0.47 -24.37 16.27
CA LEU A 370 0.51 -25.41 15.95
C LEU A 370 0.83 -25.46 14.45
N GLY A 371 -0.15 -25.29 13.57
CA GLY A 371 0.10 -25.18 12.14
C GLY A 371 0.97 -23.97 11.79
N ILE A 372 0.86 -22.86 12.55
CA ILE A 372 1.63 -21.63 12.35
C ILE A 372 3.02 -21.69 13.02
N LEU A 373 3.11 -22.19 14.24
CA LEU A 373 4.31 -22.21 15.08
C LEU A 373 5.09 -23.52 15.02
N GLY A 374 4.41 -24.63 14.79
CA GLY A 374 4.94 -25.98 15.00
C GLY A 374 6.18 -26.31 14.17
N LYS A 375 7.05 -27.11 14.79
CA LYS A 375 8.26 -27.67 14.18
C LYS A 375 8.06 -29.16 13.90
N ALA A 376 9.06 -29.82 13.32
CA ALA A 376 8.99 -31.25 13.01
C ALA A 376 8.71 -32.14 14.24
N ASP A 377 9.10 -31.69 15.43
CA ASP A 377 9.01 -32.45 16.69
C ASP A 377 7.57 -32.67 17.18
N ILE A 378 6.62 -31.80 16.81
CA ILE A 378 5.20 -32.01 17.13
C ILE A 378 4.51 -32.98 16.16
N VAL A 379 5.16 -33.38 15.07
CA VAL A 379 4.52 -34.26 14.09
C VAL A 379 4.24 -35.63 14.70
N ASP A 380 5.22 -36.24 15.38
CA ASP A 380 5.04 -37.57 16.00
C ASP A 380 3.90 -37.58 17.04
N PRO A 381 3.79 -36.60 17.97
CA PRO A 381 2.62 -36.46 18.84
C PRO A 381 1.28 -36.34 18.10
N LEU A 382 1.20 -35.53 17.04
CA LEU A 382 -0.03 -35.38 16.25
C LEU A 382 -0.38 -36.66 15.48
N VAL A 383 0.63 -37.40 15.05
CA VAL A 383 0.52 -38.71 14.42
C VAL A 383 -0.03 -39.74 15.39
N ASP A 384 0.50 -39.79 16.62
CA ASP A 384 0.03 -40.72 17.65
C ASP A 384 -1.44 -40.44 17.98
N ILE A 385 -1.87 -39.17 17.95
CA ILE A 385 -3.28 -38.80 18.11
C ILE A 385 -4.13 -39.35 16.97
N LEU A 386 -3.70 -39.21 15.71
CA LEU A 386 -4.42 -39.80 14.57
C LEU A 386 -4.53 -41.32 14.65
N GLN A 387 -3.53 -42.00 15.23
CA GLN A 387 -3.48 -43.47 15.32
C GLN A 387 -4.34 -44.06 16.42
N ASN A 388 -4.52 -43.34 17.52
CA ASN A 388 -5.14 -43.90 18.73
C ASN A 388 -6.55 -43.37 19.00
N MET A 389 -7.06 -42.43 18.19
CA MET A 389 -8.37 -41.80 18.40
C MET A 389 -9.41 -42.29 17.40
N GLU A 390 -10.27 -43.22 17.84
CA GLU A 390 -11.39 -43.73 17.03
C GLU A 390 -12.70 -42.92 17.21
N GLU A 391 -12.83 -42.07 18.24
CA GLU A 391 -14.16 -41.55 18.67
C GLU A 391 -14.43 -40.05 18.47
N ASP A 392 -13.42 -39.15 18.37
CA ASP A 392 -13.66 -37.70 18.16
C ASP A 392 -13.25 -37.22 16.76
N GLU A 393 -14.20 -37.30 15.82
CA GLU A 393 -14.07 -36.84 14.43
C GLU A 393 -13.64 -35.36 14.34
N THR A 394 -14.03 -34.52 15.33
CA THR A 394 -13.71 -33.09 15.31
C THR A 394 -12.24 -32.82 15.62
N ILE A 395 -11.66 -33.57 16.54
CA ILE A 395 -10.22 -33.46 16.86
C ILE A 395 -9.39 -34.00 15.69
N LEU A 396 -9.79 -35.13 15.11
CA LEU A 396 -9.12 -35.69 13.94
C LEU A 396 -9.03 -34.69 12.78
N GLU A 397 -10.12 -33.95 12.50
CA GLU A 397 -10.12 -32.93 11.45
C GLU A 397 -9.15 -31.76 11.75
N ILE A 398 -9.10 -31.31 13.01
CA ILE A 398 -8.16 -30.26 13.43
C ILE A 398 -6.71 -30.75 13.29
N VAL A 399 -6.42 -31.99 13.68
CA VAL A 399 -5.08 -32.59 13.55
C VAL A 399 -4.68 -32.71 12.08
N LYS A 400 -5.59 -33.16 11.21
CA LYS A 400 -5.37 -33.24 9.76
C LYS A 400 -5.03 -31.87 9.17
N ASP A 401 -5.82 -30.83 9.46
CA ASP A 401 -5.54 -29.45 9.00
C ASP A 401 -4.18 -28.95 9.52
N THR A 402 -3.86 -29.23 10.78
CA THR A 402 -2.59 -28.85 11.41
C THR A 402 -1.39 -29.51 10.71
N LEU A 403 -1.45 -30.82 10.52
CA LEU A 403 -0.41 -31.60 9.83
C LEU A 403 -0.26 -31.22 8.35
N LEU A 404 -1.35 -30.88 7.65
CA LEU A 404 -1.29 -30.38 6.28
C LEU A 404 -0.50 -29.06 6.21
N LYS A 405 -0.77 -28.12 7.13
CA LYS A 405 -0.04 -26.85 7.23
C LYS A 405 1.44 -27.05 7.57
N LEU A 406 1.76 -28.02 8.43
CA LEU A 406 3.15 -28.40 8.71
C LEU A 406 3.82 -29.01 7.47
N GLY A 407 3.10 -29.86 6.73
CA GLY A 407 3.56 -30.42 5.46
C GLY A 407 3.93 -29.33 4.45
N GLN A 408 3.12 -28.29 4.32
CA GLN A 408 3.40 -27.10 3.48
C GLN A 408 4.64 -26.32 3.92
N LYS A 409 5.13 -26.52 5.15
CA LYS A 409 6.35 -25.89 5.68
C LYS A 409 7.60 -26.76 5.55
N GLY A 410 7.50 -27.90 4.88
CA GLY A 410 8.63 -28.80 4.61
C GLY A 410 8.77 -29.96 5.56
N TYR A 411 7.70 -30.31 6.28
CA TYR A 411 7.63 -31.52 7.11
C TYR A 411 6.94 -32.69 6.40
N ALA A 412 6.99 -32.73 5.06
CA ALA A 412 6.40 -33.80 4.26
C ALA A 412 6.98 -35.19 4.58
N SER A 413 8.23 -35.25 5.03
CA SER A 413 8.93 -36.52 5.31
C SER A 413 8.34 -37.25 6.49
N ALA A 414 7.80 -36.51 7.46
CA ALA A 414 7.11 -37.09 8.60
C ALA A 414 5.76 -37.71 8.19
N LEU A 415 5.02 -37.06 7.26
CA LEU A 415 3.81 -37.65 6.66
C LEU A 415 4.11 -38.86 5.78
N ILE A 416 5.26 -38.88 5.12
CA ILE A 416 5.72 -40.09 4.42
C ILE A 416 6.07 -41.19 5.42
N GLY A 417 6.65 -40.84 6.57
CA GLY A 417 6.89 -41.75 7.69
C GLY A 417 5.63 -42.48 8.14
N LEU A 418 4.49 -41.79 8.22
CA LEU A 418 3.18 -42.39 8.50
C LEU A 418 2.81 -43.50 7.51
N ILE A 419 2.96 -43.22 6.20
CA ILE A 419 2.64 -44.19 5.15
C ILE A 419 3.49 -45.45 5.29
N LYS A 420 4.75 -45.29 5.74
CA LYS A 420 5.67 -46.41 5.92
C LYS A 420 5.44 -47.21 7.20
N ASN A 421 5.15 -46.52 8.30
CA ASN A 421 5.26 -47.08 9.64
C ASN A 421 3.91 -47.41 10.28
N SER A 422 2.81 -46.83 9.80
CA SER A 422 1.48 -47.18 10.31
C SER A 422 1.05 -48.55 9.79
N ASP A 423 0.36 -49.35 10.61
CA ASP A 423 -0.29 -50.58 10.17
C ASP A 423 -1.76 -50.34 9.75
N ASP A 424 -2.31 -49.17 10.05
CA ASP A 424 -3.67 -48.77 9.73
C ASP A 424 -3.79 -48.27 8.28
N ILE A 425 -4.72 -48.84 7.52
CA ILE A 425 -4.93 -48.50 6.12
C ILE A 425 -5.60 -47.15 5.92
N ASP A 426 -6.47 -46.73 6.85
CA ASP A 426 -7.19 -45.47 6.77
C ASP A 426 -6.23 -44.30 7.04
N ILE A 427 -5.27 -44.50 7.94
CA ILE A 427 -4.20 -43.52 8.21
C ILE A 427 -3.26 -43.37 7.02
N LYS A 428 -2.96 -44.47 6.31
CA LYS A 428 -2.19 -44.43 5.06
C LYS A 428 -2.93 -43.67 3.96
N ASP A 429 -4.25 -43.89 3.83
CA ASP A 429 -5.09 -43.19 2.86
C ASP A 429 -5.18 -41.70 3.17
N GLU A 430 -5.36 -41.33 4.44
CA GLU A 430 -5.40 -39.94 4.88
C GLU A 430 -4.06 -39.23 4.65
N ALA A 431 -2.95 -39.82 5.08
CA ALA A 431 -1.61 -39.27 4.83
C ALA A 431 -1.35 -39.10 3.32
N THR A 432 -1.85 -40.02 2.49
CA THR A 432 -1.79 -39.95 1.02
C THR A 432 -2.56 -38.74 0.48
N LYS A 433 -3.80 -38.51 0.93
CA LYS A 433 -4.62 -37.34 0.55
C LYS A 433 -3.94 -36.03 0.96
N MET A 434 -3.37 -35.98 2.16
CA MET A 434 -2.66 -34.81 2.66
C MET A 434 -1.42 -34.50 1.83
N ILE A 435 -0.60 -35.50 1.53
CA ILE A 435 0.60 -35.35 0.69
C ILE A 435 0.26 -34.80 -0.70
N ILE A 436 -0.82 -35.26 -1.32
CA ILE A 436 -1.28 -34.78 -2.64
C ILE A 436 -1.63 -33.28 -2.60
N ASN A 437 -1.99 -32.74 -1.43
CA ASN A 437 -2.39 -31.34 -1.23
C ASN A 437 -1.26 -30.43 -0.72
N ILE A 438 -0.08 -30.97 -0.43
CA ILE A 438 1.12 -30.17 -0.14
C ILE A 438 1.71 -29.63 -1.46
N GLU A 439 2.44 -28.52 -1.38
CA GLU A 439 3.14 -27.95 -2.53
C GLU A 439 4.03 -29.02 -3.22
N PRO A 440 3.81 -29.31 -4.52
CA PRO A 440 4.47 -30.40 -5.22
C PRO A 440 6.00 -30.41 -5.12
N MET A 441 6.62 -29.23 -5.10
CA MET A 441 8.07 -29.08 -5.01
C MET A 441 8.66 -29.58 -3.70
N MET A 442 7.89 -29.56 -2.61
CA MET A 442 8.32 -30.04 -1.30
C MET A 442 8.26 -31.57 -1.19
N VAL A 443 7.32 -32.21 -1.88
CA VAL A 443 7.04 -33.65 -1.72
C VAL A 443 7.64 -34.53 -2.81
N ILE A 444 7.73 -34.05 -4.06
CA ILE A 444 8.28 -34.84 -5.18
C ILE A 444 9.65 -35.48 -4.85
N PRO A 445 10.67 -34.75 -4.32
CA PRO A 445 11.94 -35.36 -3.98
C PRO A 445 11.83 -36.50 -2.96
N GLU A 446 10.95 -36.34 -1.97
CA GLU A 446 10.77 -37.36 -0.93
C GLU A 446 9.98 -38.58 -1.44
N LEU A 447 8.96 -38.38 -2.28
CA LEU A 447 8.24 -39.47 -2.96
C LEU A 447 9.17 -40.25 -3.90
N LEU A 448 10.07 -39.57 -4.59
CA LEU A 448 11.06 -40.20 -5.44
C LEU A 448 12.02 -41.11 -4.66
N ALA A 449 12.37 -40.73 -3.43
CA ALA A 449 13.23 -41.53 -2.56
C ALA A 449 12.57 -42.87 -2.16
N ILE A 450 11.24 -42.94 -2.14
CA ILE A 450 10.48 -44.12 -1.68
C ILE A 450 9.80 -44.88 -2.82
N ARG A 451 9.96 -44.45 -4.07
CA ARG A 451 9.33 -45.07 -5.26
C ARG A 451 9.67 -46.56 -5.42
N ASN A 452 10.85 -46.97 -5.00
CA ASN A 452 11.33 -48.35 -5.10
C ASN A 452 11.34 -49.04 -3.72
N ASP A 453 10.44 -48.65 -2.80
CA ASP A 453 10.33 -49.28 -1.48
C ASP A 453 10.07 -50.79 -1.60
N ARG A 454 10.48 -51.57 -0.59
CA ARG A 454 10.31 -53.03 -0.59
C ARG A 454 8.85 -53.42 -0.45
N ASP A 455 8.05 -52.63 0.26
CA ASP A 455 6.62 -52.85 0.40
C ASP A 455 5.87 -52.52 -0.91
N SER A 456 5.08 -53.47 -1.41
CA SER A 456 4.25 -53.27 -2.61
C SER A 456 3.18 -52.19 -2.45
N LEU A 457 2.60 -52.05 -1.26
CA LEU A 457 1.59 -51.04 -0.96
C LEU A 457 2.22 -49.65 -1.04
N ILE A 458 3.38 -49.44 -0.40
CA ILE A 458 4.11 -48.17 -0.43
C ILE A 458 4.45 -47.77 -1.86
N ARG A 459 4.91 -48.72 -2.70
CA ARG A 459 5.15 -48.44 -4.13
C ARG A 459 3.89 -47.99 -4.86
N SER A 460 2.75 -48.66 -4.63
CA SER A 460 1.49 -48.31 -5.28
C SER A 460 0.96 -46.93 -4.87
N LEU A 461 0.99 -46.62 -3.57
CA LEU A 461 0.61 -45.31 -3.04
C LEU A 461 1.54 -44.21 -3.56
N THR A 462 2.85 -44.48 -3.64
CA THR A 462 3.82 -43.54 -4.21
C THR A 462 3.54 -43.22 -5.68
N ALA A 463 3.25 -44.25 -6.48
CA ALA A 463 2.88 -44.06 -7.89
C ALA A 463 1.56 -43.28 -8.03
N TYR A 464 0.57 -43.57 -7.20
CA TYR A 464 -0.69 -42.84 -7.15
C TYR A 464 -0.49 -41.35 -6.81
N MET A 465 0.24 -41.04 -5.73
CA MET A 465 0.53 -39.67 -5.31
C MET A 465 1.26 -38.87 -6.40
N LEU A 466 2.30 -39.45 -7.01
CA LEU A 466 3.03 -38.81 -8.10
C LEU A 466 2.15 -38.60 -9.34
N THR A 467 1.18 -39.48 -9.59
CA THR A 467 0.22 -39.34 -10.69
C THR A 467 -0.75 -38.18 -10.44
N GLU A 468 -1.35 -38.10 -9.24
CA GLU A 468 -2.27 -37.01 -8.89
C GLU A 468 -1.57 -35.65 -8.85
N ILE A 469 -0.35 -35.60 -8.31
CA ILE A 469 0.50 -34.39 -8.38
C ILE A 469 0.83 -34.04 -9.83
N GLY A 470 1.15 -35.05 -10.66
CA GLY A 470 1.40 -34.88 -12.09
C GLY A 470 0.21 -34.25 -12.81
N LYS A 471 -1.01 -34.74 -12.57
CA LYS A 471 -2.25 -34.19 -13.13
C LYS A 471 -2.45 -32.72 -12.75
N LYS A 472 -2.26 -32.37 -11.48
CA LYS A 472 -2.36 -30.96 -11.00
C LYS A 472 -1.37 -30.03 -11.72
N LEU A 473 -0.21 -30.55 -12.11
CA LEU A 473 0.83 -29.82 -12.84
C LEU A 473 0.71 -29.93 -14.38
N GLY A 474 -0.35 -30.56 -14.91
CA GLY A 474 -0.60 -30.69 -16.33
C GLY A 474 0.20 -31.80 -17.05
N PHE A 475 0.74 -32.77 -16.30
CA PHE A 475 1.40 -33.94 -16.87
C PHE A 475 0.42 -35.12 -17.00
N GLU A 476 0.48 -35.81 -18.15
CA GLU A 476 -0.39 -36.95 -18.47
C GLU A 476 -0.01 -38.24 -17.71
N ASP A 477 1.24 -38.35 -17.25
CA ASP A 477 1.78 -39.50 -16.52
C ASP A 477 2.89 -39.05 -15.56
N TYR A 478 3.03 -39.74 -14.43
CA TYR A 478 4.05 -39.47 -13.42
C TYR A 478 5.48 -39.70 -13.95
N GLU A 479 5.69 -40.56 -14.95
CA GLU A 479 7.01 -40.69 -15.58
C GLU A 479 7.47 -39.40 -16.26
N LYS A 480 6.54 -38.68 -16.93
CA LYS A 480 6.82 -37.38 -17.56
C LYS A 480 7.09 -36.30 -16.51
N LEU A 481 6.36 -36.34 -15.38
CA LEU A 481 6.64 -35.49 -14.21
C LEU A 481 8.06 -35.71 -13.69
N ILE A 482 8.49 -36.96 -13.51
CA ILE A 482 9.83 -37.30 -13.01
C ILE A 482 10.93 -36.80 -13.97
N GLN A 483 10.74 -36.98 -15.28
CA GLN A 483 11.67 -36.47 -16.29
C GLN A 483 11.75 -34.94 -16.26
N ALA A 484 10.60 -34.26 -16.14
CA ALA A 484 10.54 -32.81 -16.02
C ALA A 484 11.20 -32.28 -14.74
N TYR A 485 11.02 -32.99 -13.62
CA TYR A 485 11.67 -32.70 -12.33
C TYR A 485 13.21 -32.84 -12.44
N GLN A 486 13.69 -33.99 -12.94
CA GLN A 486 15.11 -34.27 -13.11
C GLN A 486 15.81 -33.32 -14.10
N ALA A 487 15.08 -32.81 -15.09
CA ALA A 487 15.57 -31.80 -16.03
C ALA A 487 15.56 -30.35 -15.46
N GLY A 488 15.12 -30.15 -14.22
CA GLY A 488 14.96 -28.82 -13.61
C GLY A 488 13.94 -27.95 -14.36
N SER A 489 12.94 -28.59 -14.98
CA SER A 489 11.91 -27.94 -15.81
C SER A 489 10.70 -27.53 -14.97
N ILE A 490 10.42 -28.28 -13.89
CA ILE A 490 9.37 -27.95 -12.92
C ILE A 490 9.75 -26.68 -12.17
N GLU A 491 10.99 -26.60 -11.65
CA GLU A 491 11.55 -25.38 -11.03
C GLU A 491 11.44 -24.16 -11.94
N ARG A 492 11.52 -24.31 -13.28
CA ARG A 492 11.38 -23.20 -14.23
C ARG A 492 9.93 -22.75 -14.44
N ASN A 493 8.95 -23.64 -14.23
CA ASN A 493 7.53 -23.31 -14.29
C ASN A 493 7.00 -22.78 -12.95
N THR A 494 7.46 -23.30 -11.80
CA THR A 494 7.20 -22.70 -10.48
C THR A 494 8.02 -21.44 -10.23
N GLN A 495 9.24 -21.34 -10.77
CA GLN A 495 9.91 -20.04 -10.90
C GLN A 495 9.17 -19.16 -11.88
N GLN A 496 8.45 -19.62 -12.91
CA GLN A 496 7.64 -18.70 -13.71
C GLN A 496 6.47 -18.11 -12.93
N SER A 497 5.88 -18.82 -11.97
CA SER A 497 4.89 -18.25 -11.03
C SER A 497 5.54 -17.37 -9.95
N GLN A 498 6.71 -17.74 -9.42
CA GLN A 498 7.49 -16.87 -8.51
C GLN A 498 8.09 -15.66 -9.24
N ILE A 499 8.44 -15.81 -10.52
CA ILE A 499 8.83 -14.74 -11.43
C ILE A 499 7.58 -13.94 -11.78
N LEU A 500 6.37 -14.51 -11.86
CA LEU A 500 5.15 -13.73 -12.00
C LEU A 500 4.89 -12.87 -10.76
N VAL A 501 5.07 -13.44 -9.56
CA VAL A 501 4.99 -12.72 -8.28
C VAL A 501 6.12 -11.71 -8.15
N GLU A 502 7.36 -12.03 -8.53
CA GLU A 502 8.48 -11.08 -8.58
C GLU A 502 8.31 -10.06 -9.70
N LEU A 503 7.62 -10.38 -10.79
CA LEU A 503 7.29 -9.47 -11.89
C LEU A 503 6.11 -8.59 -11.51
N GLU A 504 5.18 -9.07 -10.69
CA GLU A 504 4.12 -8.28 -10.06
C GLU A 504 4.69 -7.38 -8.98
N GLN A 505 5.62 -7.88 -8.15
CA GLN A 505 6.38 -7.08 -7.21
C GLN A 505 7.25 -6.07 -7.93
N LYS A 506 7.98 -6.47 -8.98
CA LYS A 506 8.74 -5.54 -9.85
C LYS A 506 7.80 -4.60 -10.61
N LYS A 507 6.59 -5.00 -10.97
CA LYS A 507 5.57 -4.14 -11.59
C LYS A 507 5.05 -3.13 -10.58
N MET A 508 4.84 -3.52 -9.32
CA MET A 508 4.48 -2.62 -8.22
C MET A 508 5.64 -1.68 -7.86
N ASP A 509 6.87 -2.17 -7.86
CA ASP A 509 8.08 -1.36 -7.68
C ASP A 509 8.30 -0.42 -8.88
N ILE A 510 8.02 -0.86 -10.11
CA ILE A 510 8.04 -0.02 -11.31
C ILE A 510 6.89 0.99 -11.27
N LEU A 511 5.69 0.62 -10.81
CA LEU A 511 4.57 1.53 -10.62
C LEU A 511 4.85 2.58 -9.54
N SER A 512 5.48 2.18 -8.43
CA SER A 512 5.99 3.09 -7.39
C SER A 512 7.08 4.01 -7.95
N LYS A 513 7.98 3.49 -8.79
CA LYS A 513 9.01 4.30 -9.47
C LYS A 513 8.45 5.21 -10.55
N ILE A 514 7.35 4.83 -11.22
CA ILE A 514 6.61 5.68 -12.15
C ILE A 514 5.92 6.81 -11.37
N GLN A 515 5.35 6.52 -10.20
CA GLN A 515 4.81 7.55 -9.30
C GLN A 515 5.91 8.51 -8.80
N ASP A 516 7.11 8.01 -8.50
CA ASP A 516 8.26 8.85 -8.15
C ASP A 516 8.74 9.71 -9.34
N GLN A 517 8.70 9.16 -10.58
CA GLN A 517 9.01 9.91 -11.81
C GLN A 517 7.93 10.96 -12.15
N GLU A 518 6.65 10.65 -11.92
CA GLU A 518 5.55 11.63 -12.04
C GLU A 518 5.74 12.77 -11.04
N ALA A 519 6.15 12.47 -9.80
CA ALA A 519 6.45 13.48 -8.79
C ALA A 519 7.68 14.35 -9.17
N GLU A 520 8.69 13.79 -9.84
CA GLU A 520 9.86 14.54 -10.32
C GLU A 520 9.50 15.47 -11.50
N ILE A 521 8.63 15.01 -12.41
CA ILE A 521 8.09 15.82 -13.52
C ILE A 521 7.17 16.93 -12.98
N GLU A 522 6.33 16.64 -12.00
CA GLU A 522 5.49 17.65 -11.34
C GLU A 522 6.34 18.71 -10.63
N LEU A 523 7.38 18.31 -9.90
CA LEU A 523 8.32 19.23 -9.26
C LEU A 523 9.03 20.12 -10.29
N GLN A 524 9.36 19.56 -11.45
CA GLN A 524 9.99 20.31 -12.55
C GLN A 524 9.04 21.34 -13.16
N ILE A 525 7.80 20.96 -13.48
CA ILE A 525 6.77 21.88 -13.97
C ILE A 525 6.48 22.98 -12.93
N GLU A 526 6.48 22.63 -11.63
CA GLU A 526 6.30 23.61 -10.56
C GLU A 526 7.47 24.60 -10.48
N ARG A 527 8.72 24.13 -10.63
CA ARG A 527 9.94 24.98 -10.68
C ARG A 527 9.92 25.95 -11.84
N GLU A 528 9.57 25.48 -13.04
CA GLU A 528 9.47 26.31 -14.25
C GLU A 528 8.44 27.45 -14.05
N ASN A 529 7.25 27.09 -13.57
CA ASN A 529 6.18 28.05 -13.32
C ASN A 529 6.56 29.06 -12.23
N ASN A 530 7.24 28.62 -11.17
CA ASN A 530 7.66 29.50 -10.09
C ASN A 530 8.79 30.44 -10.51
N LEU A 531 9.75 29.99 -11.32
CA LEU A 531 10.80 30.86 -11.86
C LEU A 531 10.20 32.00 -12.69
N ARG A 532 9.27 31.68 -13.61
CA ARG A 532 8.58 32.70 -14.43
C ARG A 532 7.82 33.71 -13.57
N LYS A 533 7.16 33.25 -12.50
CA LYS A 533 6.47 34.13 -11.54
C LYS A 533 7.45 35.02 -10.77
N ILE A 534 8.62 34.49 -10.39
CA ILE A 534 9.64 35.25 -9.68
C ILE A 534 10.18 36.38 -10.56
N ILE A 535 10.58 36.05 -11.78
CA ILE A 535 11.16 37.01 -12.74
C ILE A 535 10.19 38.16 -13.03
N LYS A 536 8.89 37.86 -13.18
CA LYS A 536 7.86 38.89 -13.42
C LYS A 536 7.55 39.78 -12.22
N ARG A 537 7.73 39.29 -11.00
CA ARG A 537 7.22 39.93 -9.77
C ARG A 537 8.30 40.63 -8.95
N TYR A 538 9.55 40.23 -9.11
CA TYR A 538 10.65 40.72 -8.28
C TYR A 538 11.76 41.26 -9.18
N SER A 539 12.36 42.38 -8.76
CA SER A 539 13.67 42.84 -9.25
C SER A 539 14.81 42.31 -8.39
N GLU A 540 14.54 42.06 -7.12
CA GLU A 540 15.48 41.49 -6.15
C GLU A 540 14.69 40.56 -5.21
N ILE A 541 15.29 39.43 -4.83
CA ILE A 541 14.67 38.42 -3.96
C ILE A 541 15.73 37.81 -3.04
N SER A 542 15.40 37.54 -1.79
CA SER A 542 16.37 36.86 -0.91
C SER A 542 16.64 35.44 -1.39
N LEU A 543 17.88 34.99 -1.23
CA LEU A 543 18.38 33.69 -1.67
C LEU A 543 17.59 32.54 -1.02
N GLU A 544 17.28 32.67 0.27
CA GLU A 544 16.40 31.73 1.00
C GLU A 544 14.99 31.67 0.43
N ARG A 545 14.43 32.83 0.06
CA ARG A 545 13.07 32.91 -0.48
C ARG A 545 13.00 32.35 -1.89
N MET A 546 14.00 32.64 -2.72
CA MET A 546 14.11 32.08 -4.06
C MET A 546 14.29 30.57 -4.02
N ALA A 547 15.13 30.05 -3.11
CA ALA A 547 15.34 28.61 -2.93
C ALA A 547 14.06 27.90 -2.53
N LYS A 548 13.29 28.51 -1.62
CA LYS A 548 11.99 27.99 -1.19
C LYS A 548 10.96 27.98 -2.32
N LEU A 549 10.89 29.03 -3.14
CA LEU A 549 9.95 29.12 -4.25
C LEU A 549 10.32 28.17 -5.41
N LEU A 550 11.61 28.00 -5.67
CA LEU A 550 12.13 27.03 -6.64
C LEU A 550 12.31 25.63 -6.05
N LYS A 551 11.82 25.39 -4.83
CA LYS A 551 11.81 24.07 -4.18
C LYS A 551 13.19 23.40 -4.13
N PHE A 552 14.25 24.16 -3.89
CA PHE A 552 15.55 23.60 -3.53
C PHE A 552 15.53 23.13 -2.08
N LYS A 553 16.11 21.96 -1.80
CA LYS A 553 16.15 21.38 -0.45
C LYS A 553 17.09 22.15 0.48
N LYS A 554 18.16 22.73 -0.07
CA LYS A 554 19.10 23.60 0.64
C LYS A 554 19.34 24.86 -0.18
N THR A 555 19.52 25.98 0.51
CA THR A 555 19.89 27.27 -0.08
C THR A 555 21.22 27.18 -0.84
N LEU A 556 22.18 26.43 -0.31
CA LEU A 556 23.48 26.20 -0.94
C LEU A 556 23.37 25.52 -2.32
N ASP A 557 22.42 24.59 -2.49
CA ASP A 557 22.22 23.89 -3.76
C ASP A 557 21.70 24.85 -4.84
N MET A 558 20.84 25.80 -4.44
CA MET A 558 20.35 26.84 -5.35
C MET A 558 21.44 27.87 -5.65
N GLU A 559 22.21 28.29 -4.65
CA GLU A 559 23.33 29.23 -4.83
C GLU A 559 24.35 28.66 -5.83
N THR A 560 24.68 27.38 -5.69
CA THR A 560 25.56 26.67 -6.63
C THR A 560 24.95 26.61 -8.03
N TRP A 561 23.66 26.28 -8.15
CA TRP A 561 22.95 26.28 -9.43
C TRP A 561 22.94 27.66 -10.12
N LEU A 562 22.75 28.75 -9.36
CA LEU A 562 22.78 30.12 -9.90
C LEU A 562 24.17 30.51 -10.42
N LEU A 563 25.24 30.01 -9.79
CA LEU A 563 26.63 30.25 -10.20
C LEU A 563 27.04 29.43 -11.42
N ASP A 564 26.36 28.31 -11.68
CA ASP A 564 26.61 27.43 -12.83
C ASP A 564 25.86 27.88 -14.12
N LEU A 565 25.02 28.91 -14.04
CA LEU A 565 24.38 29.50 -15.21
C LEU A 565 25.42 30.22 -16.09
N PRO A 566 25.24 30.24 -17.43
CA PRO A 566 26.11 31.02 -18.31
C PRO A 566 26.23 32.48 -17.86
N ASP A 567 27.41 33.09 -18.00
CA ASP A 567 27.68 34.46 -17.52
C ASP A 567 26.66 35.51 -18.02
N GLU A 568 26.08 35.28 -19.20
CA GLU A 568 25.06 36.13 -19.84
C GLU A 568 23.69 36.06 -19.15
N LEU A 569 23.45 35.03 -18.33
CA LEU A 569 22.23 34.74 -17.59
C LEU A 569 22.44 34.77 -16.06
N ALA A 570 23.65 35.12 -15.62
CA ALA A 570 24.07 35.02 -14.23
C ALA A 570 23.27 35.99 -13.34
N PHE A 571 22.75 35.46 -12.24
CA PHE A 571 22.11 36.26 -11.21
C PHE A 571 23.18 36.85 -10.28
N GLU A 572 23.11 38.15 -9.98
CA GLU A 572 24.03 38.75 -9.01
C GLU A 572 23.58 38.45 -7.58
N ILE A 573 24.48 37.86 -6.78
CA ILE A 573 24.22 37.55 -5.37
C ILE A 573 25.04 38.51 -4.49
N GLN A 574 24.35 39.32 -3.68
CA GLN A 574 24.97 40.23 -2.71
C GLN A 574 24.33 40.07 -1.34
N LYS A 575 25.08 39.60 -0.33
CA LYS A 575 24.63 39.46 1.07
C LYS A 575 23.22 38.82 1.16
N ASP A 576 23.08 37.63 0.58
CA ASP A 576 21.84 36.84 0.57
C ASP A 576 20.67 37.43 -0.23
N VAL A 577 20.91 38.44 -1.07
CA VAL A 577 19.95 38.98 -2.02
C VAL A 577 20.38 38.64 -3.44
N VAL A 578 19.48 37.99 -4.18
CA VAL A 578 19.61 37.65 -5.59
C VAL A 578 18.95 38.75 -6.42
N LYS A 579 19.72 39.44 -7.26
CA LYS A 579 19.18 40.41 -8.22
C LYS A 579 18.81 39.69 -9.51
N ILE A 580 17.62 39.96 -10.01
CA ILE A 580 17.12 39.37 -11.25
C ILE A 580 17.66 40.21 -12.43
N PRO A 581 18.35 39.60 -13.40
CA PRO A 581 18.88 40.33 -14.55
C PRO A 581 17.80 41.13 -15.29
N GLN A 582 18.09 42.39 -15.62
CA GLN A 582 17.14 43.28 -16.30
C GLN A 582 16.64 42.72 -17.64
N LEU A 583 17.49 41.98 -18.36
CA LEU A 583 17.14 41.31 -19.60
C LEU A 583 15.90 40.41 -19.43
N LEU A 584 15.86 39.60 -18.36
CA LEU A 584 14.77 38.68 -18.07
C LEU A 584 13.44 39.38 -17.71
N GLN A 585 13.49 40.68 -17.40
CA GLN A 585 12.31 41.47 -17.04
C GLN A 585 11.66 42.16 -18.23
N THR A 586 12.22 42.02 -19.43
CA THR A 586 11.67 42.61 -20.66
C THR A 586 10.71 41.64 -21.36
N GLU A 587 9.72 42.16 -22.10
CA GLU A 587 8.82 41.34 -22.95
C GLU A 587 9.44 41.06 -24.33
N SER A 588 10.77 40.90 -24.40
CA SER A 588 11.50 40.66 -25.64
C SER A 588 11.59 39.17 -25.97
N ILE A 589 11.83 38.84 -27.24
CA ILE A 589 12.03 37.44 -27.67
C ILE A 589 13.30 36.89 -27.01
N GLU A 590 14.34 37.73 -26.89
CA GLU A 590 15.60 37.42 -26.25
C GLU A 590 15.43 37.10 -24.75
N ALA A 591 14.53 37.80 -24.05
CA ALA A 591 14.21 37.51 -22.66
C ALA A 591 13.49 36.16 -22.50
N GLU A 592 12.56 35.84 -23.38
CA GLU A 592 11.83 34.58 -23.34
C GLU A 592 12.75 33.39 -23.69
N GLU A 593 13.67 33.55 -24.65
CA GLU A 593 14.72 32.57 -24.95
C GLU A 593 15.68 32.37 -23.76
N ALA A 594 16.09 33.44 -23.10
CA ALA A 594 16.91 33.40 -21.88
C ALA A 594 16.20 32.68 -20.72
N ILE A 595 14.91 32.95 -20.50
CA ILE A 595 14.10 32.25 -19.48
C ILE A 595 13.98 30.76 -19.81
N ASN A 596 13.77 30.42 -21.08
CA ASN A 596 13.71 29.02 -21.52
C ASN A 596 15.05 28.29 -21.31
N GLN A 597 16.19 28.95 -21.54
CA GLN A 597 17.52 28.38 -21.26
C GLN A 597 17.74 28.13 -19.76
N ILE A 598 17.32 29.05 -18.88
CA ILE A 598 17.37 28.84 -17.42
C ILE A 598 16.42 27.71 -17.02
N ILE A 599 15.24 27.63 -17.62
CA ILE A 599 14.29 26.53 -17.39
C ILE A 599 14.87 25.19 -17.83
N ASP A 600 15.52 25.13 -18.99
CA ASP A 600 16.14 23.92 -19.49
C ASP A 600 17.33 23.48 -18.62
N SER A 601 17.97 24.40 -17.89
CA SER A 601 18.95 24.04 -16.86
C SER A 601 18.34 23.25 -15.69
N PHE A 602 17.04 23.40 -15.38
CA PHE A 602 16.35 22.53 -14.41
C PHE A 602 16.26 21.08 -14.91
N LYS A 603 16.24 20.86 -16.22
CA LYS A 603 16.22 19.52 -16.86
C LYS A 603 17.56 18.80 -16.81
N GLU A 604 18.63 19.46 -16.38
CA GLU A 604 19.96 18.87 -16.33
C GLU A 604 20.33 18.24 -14.97
N VAL A 605 19.52 18.43 -13.91
CA VAL A 605 19.90 18.02 -12.54
C VAL A 605 19.90 16.49 -12.32
N SER A 606 19.39 15.68 -13.24
CA SER A 606 19.49 14.21 -13.15
C SER A 606 19.56 13.54 -14.52
N ARG A 607 20.46 14.00 -15.41
CA ARG A 607 20.66 13.35 -16.73
C ARG A 607 21.33 11.98 -16.68
N TYR A 608 22.04 11.67 -15.60
CA TYR A 608 22.85 10.46 -15.55
C TYR A 608 22.12 9.38 -14.79
N THR A 609 22.07 8.19 -15.36
CA THR A 609 21.62 7.00 -14.66
C THR A 609 22.77 6.03 -14.55
N CYS A 610 22.87 5.30 -13.46
CA CYS A 610 23.88 4.27 -13.29
C CYS A 610 23.72 3.26 -14.42
N TYR A 611 24.77 3.08 -15.21
CA TYR A 611 24.77 2.15 -16.34
C TYR A 611 24.35 0.71 -15.96
N TYR A 612 24.56 0.31 -14.71
CA TYR A 612 24.29 -1.06 -14.26
C TYR A 612 22.87 -1.27 -13.72
N CYS A 613 22.32 -0.31 -12.96
CA CYS A 613 21.02 -0.47 -12.31
C CYS A 613 19.96 0.55 -12.75
N GLY A 614 20.34 1.57 -13.51
CA GLY A 614 19.44 2.64 -13.95
C GLY A 614 19.14 3.70 -12.87
N TYR A 615 19.73 3.60 -11.68
CA TYR A 615 19.52 4.56 -10.60
C TYR A 615 20.03 5.97 -10.99
N PRO A 616 19.27 7.06 -10.77
CA PRO A 616 19.73 8.41 -11.04
C PRO A 616 21.01 8.73 -10.28
N ILE A 617 22.04 9.19 -10.97
CA ILE A 617 23.32 9.58 -10.40
C ILE A 617 23.65 11.00 -10.83
N GLU A 618 24.35 11.73 -9.96
CA GLU A 618 24.85 13.06 -10.30
C GLU A 618 26.21 12.96 -11.01
N LYS A 619 26.58 14.02 -11.70
CA LYS A 619 27.82 14.11 -12.51
C LYS A 619 29.09 13.79 -11.72
N ASP A 620 29.10 14.01 -10.40
CA ASP A 620 30.30 13.91 -9.57
C ASP A 620 30.39 12.60 -8.76
N TYR A 621 29.40 11.72 -8.90
CA TYR A 621 29.40 10.45 -8.18
C TYR A 621 30.54 9.55 -8.68
N LYS A 622 31.25 8.93 -7.73
CA LYS A 622 32.30 7.93 -8.00
C LYS A 622 31.76 6.51 -7.93
N LEU A 623 30.79 6.28 -7.06
CA LEU A 623 30.09 5.02 -6.82
C LEU A 623 28.58 5.28 -6.89
N CYS A 624 27.82 4.34 -7.42
CA CYS A 624 26.38 4.37 -7.40
C CYS A 624 25.89 4.12 -5.96
N PRO A 625 25.04 4.99 -5.37
CA PRO A 625 24.54 4.80 -4.01
C PRO A 625 23.67 3.56 -3.85
N ASP A 626 22.98 3.18 -4.93
CA ASP A 626 22.07 2.03 -4.96
C ASP A 626 22.83 0.70 -5.09
N CYS A 627 23.50 0.46 -6.23
CA CYS A 627 24.16 -0.83 -6.47
C CYS A 627 25.62 -0.91 -6.00
N GLY A 628 26.21 0.19 -5.54
CA GLY A 628 27.61 0.24 -5.08
C GLY A 628 28.67 0.18 -6.19
N GLU A 629 28.28 0.12 -7.47
CA GLU A 629 29.23 0.02 -8.59
C GLU A 629 29.86 1.36 -8.98
N HIS A 630 31.06 1.31 -9.57
CA HIS A 630 31.73 2.52 -10.07
C HIS A 630 31.00 3.15 -11.26
N VAL A 631 30.81 4.47 -11.18
CA VAL A 631 30.18 5.25 -12.26
C VAL A 631 31.08 5.22 -13.50
N MET A 632 30.57 4.61 -14.57
CA MET A 632 31.27 4.55 -15.84
C MET A 632 31.30 5.93 -16.49
N ARG A 633 32.46 6.39 -16.98
CA ARG A 633 32.63 7.71 -17.57
C ARG A 633 33.17 7.63 -18.98
N CYS A 634 32.80 8.61 -19.79
CA CYS A 634 33.30 8.74 -21.15
C CYS A 634 34.69 9.39 -21.16
N GLU A 635 35.66 8.75 -21.80
CA GLU A 635 37.02 9.29 -21.85
C GLU A 635 37.17 10.61 -22.62
N VAL A 636 36.22 10.95 -23.48
CA VAL A 636 36.26 12.18 -24.27
C VAL A 636 35.65 13.35 -23.49
N CYS A 637 34.37 13.24 -23.08
CA CYS A 637 33.68 14.33 -22.40
C CYS A 637 33.77 14.29 -20.87
N LYS A 638 34.31 13.21 -20.29
CA LYS A 638 34.45 12.95 -18.84
C LYS A 638 33.14 12.87 -18.04
N LEU A 639 32.00 12.91 -18.72
CA LEU A 639 30.67 12.77 -18.15
C LEU A 639 30.32 11.28 -17.93
N PRO A 640 29.40 10.97 -16.98
CA PRO A 640 28.90 9.61 -16.82
C PRO A 640 28.25 9.06 -18.10
N ILE A 641 28.42 7.76 -18.32
CA ILE A 641 27.73 7.00 -19.36
C ILE A 641 26.48 6.39 -18.74
N SER A 642 25.32 6.73 -19.29
CA SER A 642 24.02 6.40 -18.72
C SER A 642 23.48 5.05 -19.19
N PHE A 643 22.53 4.49 -18.43
CA PHE A 643 21.80 3.30 -18.86
C PHE A 643 21.06 3.57 -20.17
N GLY A 644 21.41 2.81 -21.22
CA GLY A 644 20.82 2.95 -22.55
C GLY A 644 21.70 3.67 -23.57
N ASP A 645 22.77 4.34 -23.14
CA ASP A 645 23.73 4.99 -24.04
C ASP A 645 24.45 3.98 -24.94
N ASP A 646 24.71 4.38 -26.18
CA ASP A 646 25.57 3.62 -27.09
C ASP A 646 27.04 3.76 -26.67
N ILE A 647 27.69 2.63 -26.36
CA ILE A 647 29.08 2.61 -25.87
C ILE A 647 30.02 2.10 -26.95
N GLY A 648 31.07 2.89 -27.19
CA GLY A 648 32.26 2.47 -27.92
C GLY A 648 33.42 2.20 -26.96
N PHE A 649 34.37 1.37 -27.40
CA PHE A 649 35.62 1.18 -26.68
C PHE A 649 36.83 1.11 -27.61
N CYS A 650 37.99 1.50 -27.08
CA CYS A 650 39.27 1.35 -27.76
C CYS A 650 39.68 -0.14 -27.77
N PRO A 651 39.98 -0.75 -28.94
CA PRO A 651 40.34 -2.17 -28.99
C PRO A 651 41.72 -2.49 -28.40
N LEU A 652 42.56 -1.47 -28.15
CA LEU A 652 43.92 -1.65 -27.64
C LEU A 652 44.01 -1.50 -26.12
N CYS A 653 43.27 -0.56 -25.52
CA CYS A 653 43.33 -0.27 -24.08
C CYS A 653 41.99 -0.38 -23.37
N GLU A 654 40.94 -0.81 -24.08
CA GLU A 654 39.57 -1.04 -23.57
C GLU A 654 38.91 0.18 -22.91
N SER A 655 39.47 1.38 -23.12
CA SER A 655 38.90 2.60 -22.58
C SER A 655 37.55 2.87 -23.23
N LYS A 656 36.59 3.34 -22.43
CA LYS A 656 35.17 3.40 -22.80
C LYS A 656 34.72 4.85 -22.98
N GLY A 657 33.73 5.04 -23.83
CA GLY A 657 33.11 6.33 -24.07
C GLY A 657 31.81 6.19 -24.82
N HIS A 658 31.05 7.28 -24.90
CA HIS A 658 29.93 7.38 -25.83
C HIS A 658 30.45 7.07 -27.24
N LEU A 659 29.75 6.20 -27.95
CA LEU A 659 30.18 5.69 -29.25
C LEU A 659 30.44 6.84 -30.23
N SER A 660 29.53 7.80 -30.29
CA SER A 660 29.64 9.01 -31.13
C SER A 660 30.89 9.84 -30.77
N HIS A 661 31.09 10.16 -29.50
CA HIS A 661 32.22 10.98 -29.04
C HIS A 661 33.57 10.32 -29.32
N LEU A 662 33.69 9.01 -29.08
CA LEU A 662 34.93 8.29 -29.40
C LEU A 662 35.18 8.22 -30.91
N GLN A 663 34.15 7.97 -31.72
CA GLN A 663 34.27 7.93 -33.17
C GLN A 663 34.69 9.28 -33.75
N GLU A 664 34.08 10.36 -33.28
CA GLU A 664 34.40 11.71 -33.71
C GLU A 664 35.82 12.14 -33.30
N TRP A 665 36.23 11.81 -32.07
CA TRP A 665 37.60 12.06 -31.61
C TRP A 665 38.63 11.35 -32.47
N VAL A 666 38.44 10.05 -32.72
CA VAL A 666 39.38 9.24 -33.51
C VAL A 666 39.37 9.67 -34.98
N LYS A 667 38.22 10.06 -35.52
CA LYS A 667 38.11 10.61 -36.89
C LYS A 667 38.95 11.88 -37.05
N THR A 668 39.00 12.71 -36.01
CA THR A 668 39.71 13.99 -36.02
C THR A 668 41.20 13.84 -35.70
N ASN A 669 41.54 13.05 -34.67
CA ASN A 669 42.90 12.99 -34.11
C ASN A 669 43.66 11.71 -34.51
N SER A 670 42.99 10.74 -35.14
CA SER A 670 43.54 9.42 -35.53
C SER A 670 44.10 8.57 -34.38
N ASN A 671 43.86 8.94 -33.11
CA ASN A 671 44.38 8.25 -31.93
C ASN A 671 43.33 8.15 -30.81
N CYS A 672 43.56 7.22 -29.88
CA CYS A 672 42.72 7.05 -28.70
C CYS A 672 42.97 8.19 -27.68
N PRO A 673 41.91 8.81 -27.11
CA PRO A 673 42.06 9.89 -26.12
C PRO A 673 42.69 9.46 -24.79
N HIS A 674 42.79 8.15 -24.53
CA HIS A 674 43.35 7.62 -23.28
C HIS A 674 44.78 7.09 -23.46
N CYS A 675 45.00 6.12 -24.36
CA CYS A 675 46.33 5.52 -24.54
C CYS A 675 47.20 6.21 -25.60
N MET A 676 46.66 7.19 -26.34
CA MET A 676 47.32 7.96 -27.40
C MET A 676 47.83 7.13 -28.59
N GLN A 677 47.53 5.82 -28.63
CA GLN A 677 47.88 4.95 -29.74
C GLN A 677 46.97 5.19 -30.94
N ARG A 678 47.53 5.03 -32.14
CA ARG A 678 46.80 5.23 -33.39
C ARG A 678 45.77 4.12 -33.59
N ILE A 679 44.52 4.50 -33.84
CA ILE A 679 43.42 3.56 -34.10
C ILE A 679 42.55 4.07 -35.26
N PRO A 680 42.10 3.20 -36.19
CA PRO A 680 41.14 3.57 -37.22
C PRO A 680 39.72 3.71 -36.62
N VAL A 681 38.86 4.53 -37.22
CA VAL A 681 37.49 4.79 -36.72
C VAL A 681 36.65 3.51 -36.77
N GLU A 682 36.85 2.68 -37.79
CA GLU A 682 36.22 1.36 -37.94
C GLU A 682 36.68 0.36 -36.86
N GLY A 683 37.78 0.68 -36.16
CA GLY A 683 38.30 -0.08 -35.04
C GLY A 683 37.57 0.15 -33.71
N ILE A 684 36.67 1.16 -33.62
CA ILE A 684 35.84 1.37 -32.43
C ILE A 684 34.64 0.41 -32.51
N VAL A 685 34.62 -0.55 -31.59
CA VAL A 685 33.61 -1.62 -31.58
C VAL A 685 32.41 -1.19 -30.72
N PRO A 686 31.17 -1.18 -31.26
CA PRO A 686 29.97 -0.95 -30.46
C PRO A 686 29.71 -2.12 -29.50
N LEU A 687 29.45 -1.83 -28.24
CA LEU A 687 29.00 -2.82 -27.27
C LEU A 687 27.53 -3.18 -27.54
N ARG A 688 27.28 -4.22 -28.35
CA ARG A 688 25.92 -4.78 -28.51
C ARG A 688 25.40 -5.27 -27.15
N LYS A 689 24.21 -4.82 -26.73
CA LYS A 689 23.48 -5.27 -25.52
C LYS A 689 23.51 -6.80 -25.43
N LYS A 690 24.41 -7.34 -24.60
CA LYS A 690 24.39 -8.77 -24.26
C LYS A 690 23.26 -8.99 -23.29
N GLY A 691 22.22 -9.70 -23.73
CA GLY A 691 21.25 -10.31 -22.81
C GLY A 691 21.99 -11.03 -21.69
N LYS A 692 21.54 -10.80 -20.45
CA LYS A 692 22.17 -11.26 -19.20
C LYS A 692 22.68 -12.69 -19.33
N LYS A 693 23.99 -12.87 -19.46
CA LYS A 693 24.63 -14.16 -19.16
C LYS A 693 24.63 -14.31 -17.65
N LYS A 694 23.91 -15.32 -17.15
CA LYS A 694 24.05 -15.85 -15.79
C LYS A 694 25.53 -16.04 -15.49
N ARG A 695 26.05 -15.38 -14.44
CA ARG A 695 27.33 -15.76 -13.84
C ARG A 695 27.07 -17.08 -13.10
N ARG A 696 27.89 -18.07 -13.43
CA ARG A 696 28.05 -19.33 -12.71
C ARG A 696 28.68 -19.08 -11.35
#